data_AF-A0AAU3R7T6-F1
#
_entry.id   AF-A0AAU3R7T6-F1
#
_cell.length_a   1.000
_cell.length_b   1.000
_cell.length_c   1.000
_cell.angle_alpha   90.00
_cell.angle_beta   90.00
_cell.angle_gamma   90.00
#
_symmetry.space_group_name_H-M   'P 1'
#
loop_
_entity.id
_entity.type
_entity.pdbx_description
1 polymer ?
#
loop_
_entity_poly.entity_id
_entity_poly.type
_entity_poly.pdbx_seq_one_letter_code
_entity_poly.pdbx_strand_id
1 'polypeptide(L)'
;MTEELSPAERYAAARIRAAEEASALAPFREMYDFDLDPYQVEACKALEAGKGVLVAAPTGSGKTIVGEFAVHLALQQGRKCFYTTPIKALSNQKYADLVKRYGADKVGLLTGDNSVNSEAPVVVMTTEVLRNMLYAGSQSLLGLGYVVMDEVHYLSDRFRGAVWEEVIIHLPESVTLVSLSATVSNAEEFGDWLDTVRGDTEVIVSEERPVPLWQHVMAGRRIYDLFEEESDHGGRGSARREVNPDLLRMAREENSRTYSPKDRRRGKMVREADRERERRSRGRIWTPSRPEVIARLDSDGLLPAINFIFSRAGCEAAVQQCLYAGLRLNDESARLKVRELVEARTASIPTEDLHVLGYYEWLEGLERGIAAHHAGMLPTFKEVVEELFVRGLVKAVFATETLALGINMPARTVILEKLVKWNGEQHADITPGEYTQLTGRAGRRGIDVEGHAVVLWQRGMDPAGLAGLAGTRTYPLRSSFKPSYNMAVNLVSQFGRHRSRELLETSFAQFQADRSVVGISRQVQRNEEGLEGYQEGMTCHLGNFEEYAQLRRDLKDRETDLAKQGAAQRRVQAASSLEKLKPGDIIHVPTGKFAGLALVLDPGVPAGRVHGSRGYEYAEGPRPLVLTAERQVKRLAAIDFPVPVEALDRMRIPKTFNARSPQSRRDLASQLRTKAGHITPERRSRGRAAAADDREISRLRSELRAHPCHGCDEREDHARWAERYHRLKRDTQALERRIEGRTNTIARTFDRIHALLTELDYLREDEVTVHGKRLARLYGELDLLASECLRARVWEGLSPAELAACVSALVFEARQSDDAVAPKVPGGAAKVALGEMVRIWGRLDALEEEHRINQAEGVGQREPDLGFAWAAYQWASDKSLDEVLREAEMPAGDFVRWCKQVIDVLGQVAAAAPAASGDSGSTVARNARKAVDALLRGVVAYSSVG
;
A
#
# COMPACT_ATOMS: atom_id res chain seq x y z
N MET A 1 34.52 -39.97 -22.67
CA MET A 1 35.54 -40.66 -21.87
C MET A 1 35.09 -40.54 -20.44
N THR A 2 34.56 -41.62 -19.87
CA THR A 2 34.23 -41.69 -18.44
C THR A 2 35.54 -41.87 -17.70
N GLU A 3 36.01 -40.84 -17.00
CA GLU A 3 37.11 -41.00 -16.05
C GLU A 3 36.68 -42.03 -15.01
N GLU A 4 37.36 -43.18 -14.99
CA GLU A 4 37.15 -44.19 -13.96
C GLU A 4 37.66 -43.63 -12.63
N LEU A 5 36.72 -43.29 -11.75
CA LEU A 5 36.99 -42.86 -10.38
C LEU A 5 37.96 -43.84 -9.70
N SER A 6 39.02 -43.30 -9.11
CA SER A 6 40.00 -44.07 -8.34
C SER A 6 39.33 -44.84 -7.20
N PRO A 7 39.94 -45.91 -6.67
CA PRO A 7 39.42 -46.62 -5.50
C PRO A 7 39.16 -45.71 -4.28
N ALA A 8 39.98 -44.67 -4.10
CA ALA A 8 39.80 -43.68 -3.04
C ALA A 8 38.57 -42.78 -3.29
N GLU A 9 38.36 -42.33 -4.53
CA GLU A 9 37.18 -41.55 -4.91
C GLU A 9 35.90 -42.39 -4.87
N ARG A 10 35.96 -43.68 -5.22
CA ARG A 10 34.83 -44.61 -5.07
C ARG A 10 34.49 -44.87 -3.61
N TYR A 11 35.49 -45.03 -2.74
CA TYR A 11 35.27 -45.17 -1.30
C TYR A 11 34.72 -43.88 -0.68
N ALA A 12 35.24 -42.72 -1.06
CA ALA A 12 34.71 -41.42 -0.63
C ALA A 12 33.26 -41.22 -1.11
N ALA A 13 32.97 -41.52 -2.38
CA ALA A 13 31.63 -41.45 -2.95
C ALA A 13 30.66 -42.45 -2.30
N ALA A 14 31.11 -43.67 -1.98
CA ALA A 14 30.31 -44.65 -1.24
C ALA A 14 30.03 -44.21 0.20
N ARG A 15 31.01 -43.59 0.87
CA ARG A 15 30.82 -43.03 2.22
C ARG A 15 29.87 -41.83 2.23
N ILE A 16 29.94 -40.98 1.21
CA ILE A 16 28.99 -39.87 1.00
C ILE A 16 27.58 -40.44 0.76
N ARG A 17 27.42 -41.43 -0.12
CA ARG A 17 26.12 -42.10 -0.35
C ARG A 17 25.56 -42.75 0.91
N ALA A 18 26.38 -43.47 1.66
CA ALA A 18 25.94 -44.10 2.91
C ALA A 18 25.52 -43.06 3.97
N ALA A 19 26.21 -41.91 4.03
CA ALA A 19 25.81 -40.80 4.90
C ALA A 19 24.52 -40.12 4.40
N GLU A 20 24.33 -39.99 3.09
CA GLU A 20 23.10 -39.47 2.49
C GLU A 20 21.92 -40.43 2.67
N GLU A 21 22.12 -41.75 2.56
CA GLU A 21 21.09 -42.78 2.82
C GLU A 21 20.70 -42.85 4.30
N ALA A 22 21.62 -42.50 5.22
CA ALA A 22 21.34 -42.42 6.66
C ALA A 22 20.64 -41.12 7.08
N SER A 23 20.49 -40.15 6.17
CA SER A 23 19.82 -38.88 6.44
C SER A 23 18.30 -39.04 6.49
N ALA A 24 17.62 -38.17 7.22
CA ALA A 24 16.17 -38.01 7.17
C ALA A 24 15.66 -37.57 5.79
N LEU A 25 16.54 -36.99 4.95
CA LEU A 25 16.21 -36.59 3.59
C LEU A 25 16.00 -37.78 2.64
N ALA A 26 16.74 -38.88 2.81
CA ALA A 26 16.58 -40.06 1.96
C ALA A 26 15.15 -40.65 1.98
N PRO A 27 14.55 -41.02 3.13
CA PRO A 27 13.19 -41.55 3.18
C PRO A 27 12.15 -40.51 2.78
N PHE A 28 12.43 -39.22 2.93
CA PHE A 28 11.56 -38.16 2.45
C PHE A 28 11.53 -38.06 0.92
N ARG A 29 12.69 -38.20 0.27
CA ARG A 29 12.79 -38.20 -1.20
C ARG A 29 11.98 -39.32 -1.83
N GLU A 30 11.94 -40.50 -1.19
CA GLU A 30 11.13 -41.64 -1.64
C GLU A 30 9.62 -41.40 -1.62
N MET A 31 9.14 -40.32 -0.94
CA MET A 31 7.73 -39.93 -0.95
C MET A 31 7.28 -39.24 -2.25
N TYR A 32 8.22 -38.92 -3.15
CA TYR A 32 7.93 -38.22 -4.40
C TYR A 32 8.33 -39.07 -5.61
N ASP A 33 7.52 -39.01 -6.65
CA ASP A 33 7.79 -39.68 -7.94
C ASP A 33 8.79 -38.91 -8.83
N PHE A 34 9.43 -37.86 -8.29
CA PHE A 34 10.35 -36.99 -9.01
C PHE A 34 11.53 -36.58 -8.11
N ASP A 35 12.65 -36.25 -8.74
CA ASP A 35 13.84 -35.77 -8.03
C ASP A 35 13.71 -34.32 -7.53
N LEU A 36 14.39 -34.03 -6.42
CA LEU A 36 14.43 -32.70 -5.84
C LEU A 36 15.47 -31.82 -6.55
N ASP A 37 15.13 -30.54 -6.72
CA ASP A 37 16.04 -29.55 -7.31
C ASP A 37 17.23 -29.28 -6.35
N PRO A 38 18.43 -28.91 -6.85
CA PRO A 38 19.62 -28.74 -6.01
C PRO A 38 19.42 -27.80 -4.81
N TYR A 39 18.74 -26.68 -5.02
CA TYR A 39 18.45 -25.70 -3.96
C TYR A 39 17.50 -26.28 -2.88
N GLN A 40 16.62 -27.22 -3.25
CA GLN A 40 15.72 -27.89 -2.30
C GLN A 40 16.52 -28.86 -1.43
N VAL A 41 17.46 -29.60 -2.04
CA VAL A 41 18.36 -30.52 -1.33
C VAL A 41 19.25 -29.75 -0.35
N GLU A 42 19.82 -28.62 -0.78
CA GLU A 42 20.61 -27.73 0.08
C GLU A 42 19.80 -27.24 1.29
N ALA A 43 18.57 -26.77 1.06
CA ALA A 43 17.68 -26.32 2.14
C ALA A 43 17.32 -27.43 3.11
N CYS A 44 17.04 -28.64 2.61
CA CYS A 44 16.75 -29.79 3.46
C CYS A 44 17.98 -30.19 4.30
N LYS A 45 19.18 -30.19 3.72
CA LYS A 45 20.41 -30.48 4.46
C LYS A 45 20.68 -29.45 5.56
N ALA A 46 20.43 -28.16 5.32
CA ALA A 46 20.54 -27.12 6.35
C ALA A 46 19.54 -27.33 7.50
N LEU A 47 18.28 -27.67 7.19
CA LEU A 47 17.25 -27.97 8.20
C LEU A 47 17.60 -29.20 9.04
N GLU A 48 18.12 -30.25 8.41
CA GLU A 48 18.56 -31.45 9.12
C GLU A 48 19.76 -31.19 10.04
N ALA A 49 20.64 -30.25 9.67
CA ALA A 49 21.72 -29.76 10.52
C ALA A 49 21.24 -28.86 11.67
N GLY A 50 19.92 -28.61 11.79
CA GLY A 50 19.31 -27.82 12.86
C GLY A 50 19.26 -26.32 12.60
N LYS A 51 19.69 -25.85 11.42
CA LYS A 51 19.67 -24.43 11.04
C LYS A 51 18.26 -23.98 10.63
N GLY A 52 17.95 -22.71 10.83
CA GLY A 52 16.84 -22.06 10.15
C GLY A 52 17.15 -21.90 8.66
N VAL A 53 16.12 -21.73 7.82
CA VAL A 53 16.32 -21.50 6.38
C VAL A 53 15.43 -20.39 5.84
N LEU A 54 15.98 -19.58 4.95
CA LEU A 54 15.26 -18.64 4.09
C LEU A 54 15.42 -19.09 2.63
N VAL A 55 14.33 -19.54 2.02
CA VAL A 55 14.30 -19.95 0.61
C VAL A 55 13.63 -18.88 -0.23
N ALA A 56 14.41 -18.15 -1.03
CA ALA A 56 13.90 -17.18 -2.00
C ALA A 56 13.98 -17.76 -3.42
N ALA A 57 12.85 -18.19 -3.97
CA ALA A 57 12.79 -18.84 -5.29
C ALA A 57 11.53 -18.43 -6.07
N PRO A 58 11.47 -18.58 -7.41
CA PRO A 58 10.31 -18.15 -8.20
C PRO A 58 9.04 -18.93 -7.84
N THR A 59 7.87 -18.35 -8.07
CA THR A 59 6.60 -19.09 -7.87
C THR A 59 6.52 -20.27 -8.84
N GLY A 60 6.09 -21.43 -8.34
CA GLY A 60 6.10 -22.69 -9.10
C GLY A 60 7.44 -23.44 -9.09
N SER A 61 8.48 -22.94 -8.41
CA SER A 61 9.78 -23.63 -8.29
C SER A 61 9.76 -24.87 -7.39
N GLY A 62 8.68 -25.11 -6.63
CA GLY A 62 8.60 -26.24 -5.70
C GLY A 62 9.10 -25.93 -4.28
N LYS A 63 9.25 -24.65 -3.92
CA LYS A 63 9.66 -24.21 -2.55
C LYS A 63 8.85 -24.84 -1.40
N THR A 64 7.59 -25.24 -1.61
CA THR A 64 6.78 -25.98 -0.64
C THR A 64 7.45 -27.26 -0.13
N ILE A 65 8.26 -27.94 -0.94
CA ILE A 65 8.92 -29.20 -0.56
C ILE A 65 9.80 -29.01 0.69
N VAL A 66 10.46 -27.86 0.81
CA VAL A 66 11.29 -27.53 1.97
C VAL A 66 10.45 -27.43 3.25
N GLY A 67 9.27 -26.82 3.16
CA GLY A 67 8.31 -26.78 4.27
C GLY A 67 7.74 -28.16 4.63
N GLU A 68 7.45 -28.99 3.63
CA GLU A 68 7.00 -30.37 3.83
C GLU A 68 8.10 -31.25 4.47
N PHE A 69 9.37 -30.96 4.21
CA PHE A 69 10.50 -31.61 4.87
C PHE A 69 10.62 -31.22 6.34
N ALA A 70 10.36 -29.95 6.69
CA ALA A 70 10.30 -29.53 8.10
C ALA A 70 9.19 -30.27 8.87
N VAL A 71 8.03 -30.49 8.24
CA VAL A 71 6.96 -31.32 8.78
C VAL A 71 7.43 -32.76 8.99
N HIS A 72 8.16 -33.32 8.02
CA HIS A 72 8.72 -34.67 8.10
C HIS A 72 9.69 -34.81 9.29
N LEU A 73 10.63 -33.88 9.43
CA LEU A 73 11.60 -33.85 10.54
C LEU A 73 10.89 -33.75 11.90
N ALA A 74 9.90 -32.87 12.03
CA ALA A 74 9.16 -32.71 13.28
C ALA A 74 8.48 -34.02 13.70
N LEU A 75 7.81 -34.69 12.76
CA LEU A 75 7.15 -35.98 13.01
C LEU A 75 8.14 -37.08 13.39
N GLN A 76 9.31 -37.16 12.72
CA GLN A 76 10.35 -38.13 13.08
C GLN A 76 10.92 -37.89 14.48
N GLN A 77 11.05 -36.62 14.88
CA GLN A 77 11.57 -36.22 16.20
C GLN A 77 10.51 -36.26 17.31
N GLY A 78 9.24 -36.55 16.98
CA GLY A 78 8.12 -36.48 17.93
C GLY A 78 7.82 -35.07 18.44
N ARG A 79 8.19 -34.04 17.66
CA ARG A 79 7.93 -32.62 17.95
C ARG A 79 6.73 -32.11 17.13
N LYS A 80 6.18 -30.97 17.53
CA LYS A 80 5.13 -30.30 16.76
C LYS A 80 5.70 -29.43 15.63
N CYS A 81 4.97 -29.33 14.53
CA CYS A 81 5.24 -28.39 13.44
C CYS A 81 4.00 -27.56 13.12
N PHE A 82 4.14 -26.23 13.11
CA PHE A 82 3.08 -25.34 12.65
C PHE A 82 3.39 -24.79 11.26
N TYR A 83 2.46 -24.98 10.34
CA TYR A 83 2.57 -24.49 8.97
C TYR A 83 1.64 -23.27 8.81
N THR A 84 2.23 -22.09 8.72
CA THR A 84 1.49 -20.83 8.60
C THR A 84 1.42 -20.39 7.14
N THR A 85 0.26 -19.89 6.74
CA THR A 85 0.03 -19.33 5.40
C THR A 85 -0.65 -17.97 5.51
N PRO A 86 -0.45 -17.06 4.54
CA PRO A 86 -1.05 -15.74 4.58
C PRO A 86 -2.56 -15.78 4.34
N ILE A 87 -3.18 -16.82 3.79
CA ILE A 87 -4.60 -16.77 3.42
C ILE A 87 -5.29 -18.07 3.77
N LYS A 88 -6.51 -17.99 4.33
CA LYS A 88 -7.35 -19.14 4.69
C LYS A 88 -7.47 -20.19 3.56
N ALA A 89 -7.62 -19.75 2.31
CA ALA A 89 -7.70 -20.64 1.16
C ALA A 89 -6.42 -21.49 0.99
N LEU A 90 -5.24 -20.88 1.17
CA LEU A 90 -3.97 -21.59 1.14
C LEU A 90 -3.81 -22.52 2.35
N SER A 91 -4.25 -22.11 3.54
CA SER A 91 -4.29 -22.99 4.71
C SER A 91 -5.16 -24.24 4.47
N ASN A 92 -6.34 -24.08 3.87
CA ASN A 92 -7.21 -25.21 3.53
C ASN A 92 -6.56 -26.14 2.49
N GLN A 93 -5.93 -25.56 1.46
CA GLN A 93 -5.22 -26.35 0.44
C GLN A 93 -4.06 -27.14 1.05
N LYS A 94 -3.21 -26.49 1.86
CA LYS A 94 -2.08 -27.14 2.53
C LYS A 94 -2.52 -28.19 3.53
N TYR A 95 -3.63 -27.96 4.23
CA TYR A 95 -4.25 -28.96 5.09
C TYR A 95 -4.61 -30.22 4.28
N ALA A 96 -5.31 -30.08 3.16
CA ALA A 96 -5.67 -31.21 2.31
C ALA A 96 -4.44 -31.96 1.76
N ASP A 97 -3.41 -31.22 1.30
CA ASP A 97 -2.17 -31.78 0.79
C ASP A 97 -1.42 -32.60 1.87
N LEU A 98 -1.31 -32.06 3.08
CA LEU A 98 -0.64 -32.72 4.21
C LEU A 98 -1.45 -33.89 4.77
N VAL A 99 -2.79 -33.79 4.82
CA VAL A 99 -3.68 -34.89 5.22
C VAL A 99 -3.53 -36.06 4.24
N LYS A 100 -3.49 -35.79 2.93
CA LYS A 100 -3.29 -36.81 1.90
C LYS A 100 -1.98 -37.59 2.12
N ARG A 101 -0.94 -36.93 2.62
CA ARG A 101 0.38 -37.54 2.82
C ARG A 101 0.57 -38.22 4.18
N TYR A 102 0.16 -37.55 5.26
CA TYR A 102 0.47 -37.97 6.63
C TYR A 102 -0.72 -38.55 7.39
N GLY A 103 -1.94 -38.43 6.86
CA GLY A 103 -3.18 -38.88 7.50
C GLY A 103 -3.88 -37.76 8.28
N ALA A 104 -5.21 -37.87 8.40
CA ALA A 104 -6.04 -36.89 9.10
C ALA A 104 -5.87 -36.90 10.62
N ASP A 105 -5.33 -37.99 11.18
CA ASP A 105 -5.01 -38.13 12.60
C ASP A 105 -3.82 -37.26 13.03
N LYS A 106 -2.87 -37.02 12.11
CA LYS A 106 -1.62 -36.27 12.40
C LYS A 106 -1.67 -34.81 11.99
N VAL A 107 -2.70 -34.39 11.25
CA VAL A 107 -2.77 -33.03 10.67
C VAL A 107 -4.06 -32.35 11.13
N GLY A 108 -3.89 -31.13 11.65
CA GLY A 108 -4.97 -30.23 12.05
C GLY A 108 -5.02 -28.97 11.21
N LEU A 109 -6.15 -28.26 11.29
CA LEU A 109 -6.39 -26.96 10.70
C LEU A 109 -6.92 -26.00 11.76
N LEU A 110 -6.25 -24.86 11.92
CA LEU A 110 -6.68 -23.78 12.79
C LEU A 110 -6.73 -22.46 12.00
N THR A 111 -7.93 -22.02 11.67
CA THR A 111 -8.18 -20.70 11.09
C THR A 111 -9.12 -19.93 11.99
N GLY A 112 -9.29 -18.62 11.78
CA GLY A 112 -10.26 -17.84 12.56
C GLY A 112 -11.70 -18.37 12.52
N ASP A 113 -12.06 -19.16 11.49
CA ASP A 113 -13.44 -19.62 11.28
C ASP A 113 -13.62 -21.13 11.53
N ASN A 114 -12.55 -21.92 11.35
CA ASN A 114 -12.59 -23.39 11.41
C ASN A 114 -11.49 -23.92 12.33
N SER A 115 -11.86 -24.89 13.18
CA SER A 115 -10.93 -25.65 14.01
C SER A 115 -11.16 -27.14 13.78
N VAL A 116 -10.14 -27.84 13.27
CA VAL A 116 -10.16 -29.28 13.00
C VAL A 116 -8.89 -29.89 13.57
N ASN A 117 -9.03 -30.90 14.45
CA ASN A 117 -7.90 -31.61 15.07
C ASN A 117 -6.79 -30.66 15.58
N SER A 118 -7.17 -29.64 16.37
CA SER A 118 -6.31 -28.51 16.73
C SER A 118 -5.05 -28.88 17.55
N GLU A 119 -5.04 -30.07 18.16
CA GLU A 119 -3.93 -30.58 18.96
C GLU A 119 -3.05 -31.59 18.21
N ALA A 120 -3.26 -31.75 16.90
CA ALA A 120 -2.42 -32.57 16.04
C ALA A 120 -0.94 -32.18 16.15
N PRO A 121 -0.01 -33.14 15.90
CA PRO A 121 1.42 -32.83 15.85
C PRO A 121 1.77 -31.87 14.71
N VAL A 122 0.99 -31.85 13.62
CA VAL A 122 1.11 -30.88 12.53
C VAL A 122 -0.15 -30.05 12.48
N VAL A 123 -0.03 -28.73 12.56
CA VAL A 123 -1.19 -27.84 12.46
C VAL A 123 -0.97 -26.79 11.38
N VAL A 124 -1.86 -26.78 10.39
CA VAL A 124 -1.91 -25.72 9.37
C VAL A 124 -2.76 -24.58 9.90
N MET A 125 -2.26 -23.35 9.83
CA MET A 125 -2.98 -22.18 10.36
C MET A 125 -2.71 -20.91 9.57
N THR A 126 -3.44 -19.83 9.88
CA THR A 126 -3.06 -18.49 9.41
C THR A 126 -2.05 -17.87 10.37
N THR A 127 -1.22 -16.95 9.88
CA THR A 127 -0.17 -16.29 10.68
C THR A 127 -0.75 -15.58 11.92
N GLU A 128 -1.94 -15.00 11.82
CA GLU A 128 -2.63 -14.33 12.93
C GLU A 128 -2.98 -15.28 14.08
N VAL A 129 -3.37 -16.52 13.76
CA VAL A 129 -3.71 -17.52 14.79
C VAL A 129 -2.46 -17.85 15.60
N LEU A 130 -1.32 -18.06 14.95
CA LEU A 130 -0.05 -18.30 15.64
C LEU A 130 0.35 -17.12 16.53
N ARG A 131 0.27 -15.90 15.99
CA ARG A 131 0.53 -14.65 16.74
C ARG A 131 -0.33 -14.54 18.00
N ASN A 132 -1.63 -14.84 17.89
CA ASN A 132 -2.54 -14.83 19.03
C ASN A 132 -2.19 -15.91 20.07
N MET A 133 -1.76 -17.09 19.63
CA MET A 133 -1.30 -18.17 20.52
C MET A 133 -0.04 -17.78 21.30
N LEU A 134 0.90 -17.08 20.65
CA LEU A 134 2.12 -16.58 21.28
C LEU A 134 1.79 -15.56 22.38
N TYR A 135 0.92 -14.58 22.10
CA TYR A 135 0.49 -13.61 23.11
C TYR A 135 -0.31 -14.21 24.25
N ALA A 136 -1.15 -15.21 23.96
CA ALA A 136 -1.93 -15.89 24.98
C ALA A 136 -1.11 -16.88 25.83
N GLY A 137 0.15 -17.17 25.45
CA GLY A 137 0.95 -18.21 26.08
C GLY A 137 0.28 -19.59 26.00
N SER A 138 -0.29 -19.93 24.83
CA SER A 138 -1.09 -21.16 24.65
C SER A 138 -0.29 -22.42 24.97
N GLN A 139 -0.90 -23.35 25.72
CA GLN A 139 -0.32 -24.67 26.00
C GLN A 139 -0.11 -25.50 24.73
N SER A 140 -0.84 -25.23 23.65
CA SER A 140 -0.67 -25.94 22.37
C SER A 140 0.72 -25.71 21.74
N LEU A 141 1.45 -24.66 22.17
CA LEU A 141 2.84 -24.38 21.77
C LEU A 141 3.86 -25.35 22.40
N LEU A 142 3.46 -26.12 23.42
CA LEU A 142 4.36 -27.09 24.06
C LEU A 142 4.78 -28.17 23.05
N GLY A 143 6.10 -28.42 23.00
CA GLY A 143 6.69 -29.37 22.07
C GLY A 143 6.86 -28.84 20.63
N LEU A 144 6.55 -27.57 20.36
CA LEU A 144 6.82 -26.93 19.06
C LEU A 144 8.32 -26.99 18.75
N GLY A 145 8.66 -27.55 17.59
CA GLY A 145 10.02 -27.63 17.08
C GLY A 145 10.25 -26.83 15.82
N TYR A 146 9.25 -26.77 14.94
CA TYR A 146 9.39 -26.15 13.64
C TYR A 146 8.20 -25.24 13.34
N VAL A 147 8.48 -24.07 12.78
CA VAL A 147 7.45 -23.20 12.19
C VAL A 147 7.80 -22.97 10.74
N VAL A 148 6.90 -23.38 9.85
CA VAL A 148 6.96 -23.04 8.43
C VAL A 148 6.16 -21.76 8.23
N MET A 149 6.81 -20.76 7.64
CA MET A 149 6.24 -19.48 7.25
C MET A 149 6.22 -19.43 5.72
N ASP A 150 5.07 -19.71 5.12
CA ASP A 150 4.91 -19.78 3.65
C ASP A 150 4.56 -18.40 3.08
N GLU A 151 5.18 -18.00 1.98
CA GLU A 151 5.04 -16.67 1.37
C GLU A 151 5.41 -15.50 2.30
N VAL A 152 6.57 -15.58 2.96
CA VAL A 152 7.11 -14.53 3.86
C VAL A 152 7.24 -13.16 3.21
N HIS A 153 7.28 -13.08 1.88
CA HIS A 153 7.24 -11.80 1.17
C HIS A 153 5.97 -10.96 1.43
N TYR A 154 4.93 -11.55 2.04
CA TYR A 154 3.77 -10.84 2.59
C TYR A 154 4.09 -9.92 3.77
N LEU A 155 5.30 -10.00 4.32
CA LEU A 155 5.79 -9.07 5.33
C LEU A 155 5.73 -7.60 4.86
N SER A 156 5.78 -7.35 3.54
CA SER A 156 5.59 -6.01 2.97
C SER A 156 4.14 -5.56 2.85
N ASP A 157 3.16 -6.39 3.20
CA ASP A 157 1.74 -6.02 3.17
C ASP A 157 1.47 -4.94 4.22
N ARG A 158 0.80 -3.85 3.81
CA ARG A 158 0.53 -2.68 4.67
C ARG A 158 -0.28 -3.00 5.94
N PHE A 159 -1.20 -3.96 5.85
CA PHE A 159 -2.17 -4.23 6.92
C PHE A 159 -1.80 -5.47 7.75
N ARG A 160 -1.18 -6.46 7.11
CA ARG A 160 -0.93 -7.78 7.72
C ARG A 160 0.55 -8.08 7.90
N GLY A 161 1.44 -7.31 7.28
CA GLY A 161 2.89 -7.54 7.32
C GLY A 161 3.47 -7.48 8.73
N ALA A 162 2.94 -6.59 9.59
CA ALA A 162 3.38 -6.48 10.98
C ALA A 162 3.24 -7.81 11.77
N VAL A 163 2.20 -8.60 11.48
CA VAL A 163 1.95 -9.89 12.14
C VAL A 163 3.09 -10.89 11.87
N TRP A 164 3.70 -10.84 10.69
CA TRP A 164 4.82 -11.72 10.34
C TRP A 164 6.05 -11.42 11.18
N GLU A 165 6.41 -10.14 11.30
CA GLU A 165 7.52 -9.71 12.15
C GLU A 165 7.25 -10.02 13.62
N GLU A 166 6.02 -9.80 14.10
CA GLU A 166 5.64 -10.18 15.47
C GLU A 166 5.87 -11.67 15.71
N VAL A 167 5.44 -12.56 14.81
CA VAL A 167 5.67 -14.01 14.98
C VAL A 167 7.16 -14.32 15.02
N ILE A 168 7.95 -13.79 14.08
CA ILE A 168 9.38 -14.09 13.98
C ILE A 168 10.12 -13.66 15.26
N ILE A 169 9.84 -12.46 15.75
CA ILE A 169 10.49 -11.90 16.95
C ILE A 169 10.08 -12.66 18.21
N HIS A 170 8.81 -13.06 18.34
CA HIS A 170 8.28 -13.65 19.58
C HIS A 170 8.36 -15.16 19.68
N LEU A 171 8.67 -15.85 18.58
CA LEU A 171 8.87 -17.30 18.63
C LEU A 171 9.96 -17.64 19.66
N PRO A 172 9.83 -18.73 20.43
CA PRO A 172 10.93 -19.18 21.30
C PRO A 172 12.18 -19.51 20.49
N GLU A 173 13.38 -19.18 20.98
CA GLU A 173 14.66 -19.48 20.29
C GLU A 173 14.84 -20.98 19.98
N SER A 174 14.20 -21.86 20.74
CA SER A 174 14.23 -23.33 20.54
C SER A 174 13.42 -23.83 19.33
N VAL A 175 12.73 -22.93 18.62
CA VAL A 175 11.92 -23.24 17.44
C VAL A 175 12.69 -22.85 16.16
N THR A 176 12.92 -23.84 15.30
CA THR A 176 13.56 -23.65 13.99
C THR A 176 12.56 -23.05 13.00
N LEU A 177 12.97 -21.96 12.35
CA LEU A 177 12.14 -21.21 11.41
C LEU A 177 12.45 -21.60 9.96
N VAL A 178 11.41 -21.88 9.18
CA VAL A 178 11.48 -22.19 7.75
C VAL A 178 10.71 -21.13 6.98
N SER A 179 11.43 -20.18 6.37
CA SER A 179 10.88 -19.03 5.66
C SER A 179 10.88 -19.27 4.15
N LEU A 180 9.70 -19.41 3.55
CA LEU A 180 9.54 -19.61 2.10
C LEU A 180 9.09 -18.30 1.44
N SER A 181 9.78 -17.86 0.41
CA SER A 181 9.53 -16.57 -0.22
C SER A 181 9.60 -16.63 -1.75
N ALA A 182 8.91 -15.68 -2.40
CA ALA A 182 9.17 -15.36 -3.79
C ALA A 182 10.58 -14.73 -3.93
N THR A 183 11.07 -14.58 -5.17
CA THR A 183 12.36 -13.95 -5.41
C THR A 183 12.34 -12.47 -5.01
N VAL A 184 13.09 -12.10 -3.97
CA VAL A 184 13.28 -10.74 -3.48
C VAL A 184 14.73 -10.31 -3.67
N SER A 185 14.97 -9.04 -4.00
CA SER A 185 16.32 -8.55 -4.36
C SER A 185 17.25 -8.39 -3.17
N ASN A 186 16.70 -8.37 -1.96
CA ASN A 186 17.41 -8.19 -0.70
C ASN A 186 17.21 -9.40 0.23
N ALA A 187 17.17 -10.62 -0.35
CA ALA A 187 17.06 -11.86 0.42
C ALA A 187 18.18 -11.99 1.45
N GLU A 188 19.41 -11.57 1.11
CA GLU A 188 20.55 -11.53 2.03
C GLU A 188 20.31 -10.56 3.18
N GLU A 189 19.82 -9.33 2.93
CA GLU A 189 19.49 -8.37 3.99
C GLU A 189 18.44 -8.92 4.96
N PHE A 190 17.42 -9.59 4.42
CA PHE A 190 16.39 -10.22 5.23
C PHE A 190 16.93 -11.43 6.00
N GLY A 191 17.83 -12.20 5.39
CA GLY A 191 18.56 -13.28 6.04
C GLY A 191 19.45 -12.81 7.18
N ASP A 192 20.22 -11.73 6.99
CA ASP A 192 21.04 -11.10 8.02
C ASP A 192 20.18 -10.70 9.24
N TRP A 193 18.98 -10.16 8.99
CA TRP A 193 18.02 -9.84 10.05
C TRP A 193 17.50 -11.09 10.76
N LEU A 194 17.12 -12.13 10.03
CA LEU A 194 16.70 -13.41 10.61
C LEU A 194 17.82 -14.01 11.47
N ASP A 195 19.06 -13.99 11.00
CA ASP A 195 20.22 -14.48 11.75
C ASP A 195 20.46 -13.63 13.01
N THR A 196 20.28 -12.32 12.94
CA THR A 196 20.37 -11.42 14.11
C THR A 196 19.32 -11.73 15.17
N VAL A 197 18.10 -12.07 14.77
CA VAL A 197 16.95 -12.28 15.69
C VAL A 197 16.81 -13.74 16.13
N ARG A 198 17.19 -14.70 15.29
CA ARG A 198 16.94 -16.14 15.48
C ARG A 198 18.22 -16.97 15.60
N GLY A 199 19.35 -16.45 15.12
CA GLY A 199 20.59 -17.20 14.93
C GLY A 199 20.53 -18.20 13.77
N ASP A 200 21.71 -18.74 13.44
CA ASP A 200 21.98 -19.87 12.55
C ASP A 200 20.97 -20.06 11.40
N THR A 201 20.73 -19.01 10.60
CA THR A 201 19.79 -19.06 9.47
C THR A 201 20.54 -19.08 8.13
N GLU A 202 20.32 -20.12 7.33
CA GLU A 202 20.91 -20.27 6.00
C GLU A 202 20.03 -19.61 4.92
N VAL A 203 20.63 -18.76 4.08
CA VAL A 203 19.92 -18.06 2.99
C VAL A 203 20.17 -18.77 1.67
N ILE A 204 19.10 -19.27 1.07
CA ILE A 204 19.14 -20.03 -0.18
C ILE A 204 18.34 -19.29 -1.23
N VAL A 205 19.04 -18.78 -2.24
CA VAL A 205 18.43 -18.02 -3.34
C VAL A 205 18.53 -18.84 -4.62
N SER A 206 17.39 -19.00 -5.31
CA SER A 206 17.33 -19.55 -6.65
C SER A 206 16.63 -18.56 -7.57
N GLU A 207 17.22 -18.30 -8.73
CA GLU A 207 16.60 -17.45 -9.76
C GLU A 207 16.04 -18.26 -10.93
N GLU A 208 16.27 -19.57 -10.93
CA GLU A 208 15.91 -20.45 -12.03
C GLU A 208 14.42 -20.79 -11.97
N ARG A 209 13.71 -20.52 -13.07
CA ARG A 209 12.31 -20.86 -13.22
C ARG A 209 12.17 -22.20 -13.95
N PRO A 210 11.46 -23.21 -13.39
CA PRO A 210 11.34 -24.52 -14.03
C PRO A 210 10.68 -24.49 -15.40
N VAL A 211 9.76 -23.55 -15.61
CA VAL A 211 9.09 -23.32 -16.91
C VAL A 211 9.45 -21.92 -17.39
N PRO A 212 10.27 -21.78 -18.46
CA PRO A 212 10.65 -20.48 -19.02
C PRO A 212 9.43 -19.61 -19.36
N LEU A 213 9.55 -18.30 -19.16
CA LEU A 213 8.49 -17.33 -19.46
C LEU A 213 8.81 -16.56 -20.74
N TRP A 214 7.91 -16.62 -21.72
CA TRP A 214 7.90 -15.74 -22.87
C TRP A 214 6.94 -14.58 -22.65
N GLN A 215 7.38 -13.39 -23.02
CA GLN A 215 6.61 -12.16 -22.82
C GLN A 215 6.20 -11.59 -24.17
N HIS A 216 4.93 -11.25 -24.28
CA HIS A 216 4.25 -10.93 -25.52
C HIS A 216 3.44 -9.65 -25.38
N VAL A 217 3.26 -8.94 -26.49
CA VAL A 217 2.30 -7.84 -26.61
C VAL A 217 1.30 -8.17 -27.71
N MET A 218 0.01 -8.14 -27.39
CA MET A 218 -1.06 -8.37 -28.38
C MET A 218 -1.61 -7.04 -28.88
N ALA A 219 -1.42 -6.76 -30.17
CA ALA A 219 -1.92 -5.56 -30.84
C ALA A 219 -2.83 -5.96 -32.01
N GLY A 220 -4.10 -5.53 -31.95
CA GLY A 220 -5.15 -6.02 -32.86
C GLY A 220 -5.28 -7.54 -32.75
N ARG A 221 -5.07 -8.26 -33.86
CA ARG A 221 -5.17 -9.73 -33.92
C ARG A 221 -3.83 -10.46 -33.89
N ARG A 222 -2.72 -9.75 -33.69
CA ARG A 222 -1.37 -10.33 -33.72
C ARG A 222 -0.74 -10.28 -32.34
N ILE A 223 -0.02 -11.35 -32.01
CA ILE A 223 0.84 -11.46 -30.83
C ILE A 223 2.27 -11.19 -31.30
N TYR A 224 2.96 -10.30 -30.61
CA TYR A 224 4.35 -9.90 -30.87
C TYR A 224 5.19 -10.26 -29.67
N ASP A 225 6.36 -10.88 -29.87
CA ASP A 225 7.32 -11.06 -28.78
C ASP A 225 7.78 -9.70 -28.26
N LEU A 226 7.86 -9.54 -26.94
CA LEU A 226 8.35 -8.31 -26.31
C LEU A 226 9.85 -8.13 -26.54
N PHE A 227 10.59 -9.23 -26.54
CA PHE A 227 12.04 -9.27 -26.73
C PHE A 227 12.38 -10.02 -28.02
N GLU A 228 13.39 -9.53 -28.73
CA GLU A 228 14.02 -10.25 -29.85
C GLU A 228 15.46 -10.61 -29.44
N GLU A 229 15.89 -11.84 -29.70
CA GLU A 229 17.25 -12.28 -29.40
C GLU A 229 18.17 -11.93 -30.58
N GLU A 230 19.10 -10.98 -30.39
CA GLU A 230 20.18 -10.81 -31.36
C GLU A 230 21.17 -11.98 -31.25
N SER A 231 21.30 -12.75 -32.33
CA SER A 231 22.39 -13.72 -32.48
C SER A 231 23.71 -12.96 -32.67
N ASP A 232 24.46 -12.82 -31.58
CA ASP A 232 25.80 -12.23 -31.60
C ASP A 232 26.68 -12.99 -32.60
N HIS A 233 27.10 -12.34 -33.69
CA HIS A 233 28.10 -12.86 -34.64
C HIS A 233 29.51 -12.84 -34.02
N GLY A 234 29.63 -13.34 -32.78
CA GLY A 234 30.76 -13.04 -31.91
C GLY A 234 30.99 -13.95 -30.71
N GLY A 235 30.28 -15.07 -30.55
CA GLY A 235 30.73 -16.24 -29.78
C GLY A 235 31.14 -16.09 -28.30
N ARG A 236 30.94 -14.95 -27.62
CA ARG A 236 31.22 -14.80 -26.18
C ARG A 236 30.30 -13.79 -25.50
N GLY A 237 29.26 -14.28 -24.82
CA GLY A 237 28.52 -13.53 -23.79
C GLY A 237 27.00 -13.50 -24.02
N SER A 238 26.25 -13.66 -22.93
CA SER A 238 24.77 -13.68 -22.83
C SER A 238 24.04 -12.83 -23.89
N ALA A 239 23.10 -13.46 -24.62
CA ALA A 239 22.25 -12.80 -25.61
C ALA A 239 21.57 -11.56 -25.00
N ARG A 240 21.88 -10.38 -25.54
CA ARG A 240 21.29 -9.13 -25.08
C ARG A 240 19.87 -9.06 -25.65
N ARG A 241 18.86 -9.20 -24.78
CA ARG A 241 17.45 -9.10 -25.17
C ARG A 241 17.10 -7.63 -25.38
N GLU A 242 16.92 -7.22 -26.64
CA GLU A 242 16.42 -5.88 -26.98
C GLU A 242 14.90 -5.89 -27.14
N VAL A 243 14.28 -4.73 -26.96
CA VAL A 243 12.83 -4.56 -27.13
C VAL A 243 12.49 -4.66 -28.61
N ASN A 244 11.47 -5.44 -28.95
CA ASN A 244 11.07 -5.70 -30.32
C ASN A 244 10.88 -4.38 -31.13
N PRO A 245 11.61 -4.21 -32.26
CA PRO A 245 11.61 -2.97 -33.03
C PRO A 245 10.24 -2.65 -33.66
N ASP A 246 9.42 -3.67 -33.94
CA ASP A 246 8.06 -3.47 -34.45
C ASP A 246 7.17 -2.79 -33.40
N LEU A 247 7.29 -3.15 -32.11
CA LEU A 247 6.55 -2.50 -31.02
C LEU A 247 7.01 -1.04 -30.83
N LEU A 248 8.32 -0.80 -30.90
CA LEU A 248 8.87 0.56 -30.84
C LEU A 248 8.41 1.42 -32.03
N ARG A 249 8.34 0.83 -33.24
CA ARG A 249 7.79 1.51 -34.42
C ARG A 249 6.32 1.85 -34.23
N MET A 250 5.51 0.92 -33.71
CA MET A 250 4.10 1.15 -33.40
C MET A 250 3.89 2.31 -32.42
N ALA A 251 4.66 2.36 -31.33
CA ALA A 251 4.59 3.46 -30.36
C ALA A 251 4.97 4.82 -30.97
N ARG A 252 6.02 4.86 -31.81
CA ARG A 252 6.45 6.09 -32.51
C ARG A 252 5.42 6.57 -33.53
N GLU A 253 4.81 5.65 -34.28
CA GLU A 253 3.74 5.97 -35.24
C GLU A 253 2.49 6.52 -34.54
N GLU A 254 2.18 6.06 -33.33
CA GLU A 254 1.08 6.60 -32.54
C GLU A 254 1.40 8.02 -32.03
N ASN A 255 2.59 8.23 -31.44
CA ASN A 255 3.00 9.53 -30.89
C ASN A 255 3.16 10.63 -31.95
N SER A 256 3.65 10.28 -33.15
CA SER A 256 3.78 11.23 -34.27
C SER A 256 2.44 11.72 -34.83
N ARG A 257 1.35 10.97 -34.60
CA ARG A 257 -0.02 11.36 -35.03
C ARG A 257 -0.66 12.40 -34.11
N THR A 258 -0.15 12.60 -32.89
CA THR A 258 -0.69 13.56 -31.91
C THR A 258 -0.12 14.98 -32.07
N TYR A 259 0.97 15.14 -32.84
CA TYR A 259 1.68 16.42 -33.00
C TYR A 259 2.00 16.73 -34.47
N SER A 260 0.98 17.01 -35.29
CA SER A 260 1.18 17.66 -36.60
C SER A 260 0.52 19.04 -36.65
N PRO A 261 1.26 20.13 -36.38
CA PRO A 261 0.77 21.50 -36.55
C PRO A 261 0.46 21.90 -38.01
N LYS A 262 0.80 21.06 -39.00
CA LYS A 262 0.67 21.37 -40.42
C LYS A 262 -0.71 21.11 -41.02
N ASP A 263 -1.59 20.36 -40.35
CA ASP A 263 -2.91 19.99 -40.91
C ASP A 263 -3.99 21.08 -40.79
N ARG A 264 -3.72 22.19 -40.10
CA ARG A 264 -4.65 23.33 -40.04
C ARG A 264 -4.56 24.30 -41.23
N ARG A 265 -3.63 24.11 -42.18
CA ARG A 265 -3.40 25.08 -43.28
C ARG A 265 -3.62 24.58 -44.71
N ARG A 266 -4.04 23.33 -44.95
CA ARG A 266 -4.41 22.87 -46.30
C ARG A 266 -5.91 22.60 -46.43
N GLY A 267 -6.67 23.69 -46.52
CA GLY A 267 -7.98 23.64 -47.18
C GLY A 267 -7.80 23.51 -48.69
N LYS A 268 -7.79 22.29 -49.22
CA LYS A 268 -8.16 22.00 -50.63
C LYS A 268 -8.37 20.51 -50.86
N MET A 269 -9.57 20.18 -51.35
CA MET A 269 -10.03 18.95 -52.01
C MET A 269 -9.12 17.71 -51.86
N VAL A 270 -9.38 16.91 -50.84
CA VAL A 270 -8.97 15.49 -50.81
C VAL A 270 -10.13 14.68 -51.39
N ARG A 271 -9.89 13.89 -52.45
CA ARG A 271 -10.89 13.03 -53.10
C ARG A 271 -11.45 12.03 -52.09
N GLU A 272 -12.72 11.68 -52.23
CA GLU A 272 -13.43 10.74 -51.34
C GLU A 272 -12.74 9.36 -51.27
N ALA A 273 -12.13 8.92 -52.38
CA ALA A 273 -11.31 7.71 -52.46
C ALA A 273 -10.02 7.76 -51.61
N ASP A 274 -9.42 8.95 -51.44
CA ASP A 274 -8.23 9.13 -50.59
C ASP A 274 -8.62 9.23 -49.10
N ARG A 275 -9.81 9.77 -48.79
CA ARG A 275 -10.39 9.67 -47.44
C ARG A 275 -10.76 8.24 -47.07
N GLU A 276 -11.15 7.42 -48.05
CA GLU A 276 -11.46 6.00 -47.85
C GLU A 276 -10.19 5.15 -47.72
N ARG A 277 -9.12 5.46 -48.47
CA ARG A 277 -7.77 4.88 -48.26
C ARG A 277 -7.16 5.29 -46.93
N GLU A 278 -7.28 6.55 -46.52
CA GLU A 278 -6.87 6.98 -45.18
C GLU A 278 -7.73 6.30 -44.10
N ARG A 279 -9.05 6.14 -44.29
CA ARG A 279 -9.91 5.39 -43.36
C ARG A 279 -9.57 3.90 -43.29
N ARG A 280 -9.16 3.27 -44.39
CA ARG A 280 -8.66 1.89 -44.43
C ARG A 280 -7.25 1.75 -43.82
N SER A 281 -6.44 2.80 -43.87
CA SER A 281 -5.14 2.89 -43.16
C SER A 281 -5.27 3.29 -41.68
N ARG A 282 -6.44 3.77 -41.24
CA ARG A 282 -6.73 4.27 -39.88
C ARG A 282 -7.06 3.17 -38.85
N GLY A 283 -6.86 1.88 -39.14
CA GLY A 283 -7.37 0.79 -38.28
C GLY A 283 -6.44 -0.40 -38.01
N ARG A 284 -5.12 -0.26 -38.04
CA ARG A 284 -4.22 -1.43 -37.83
C ARG A 284 -3.92 -1.76 -36.37
N ILE A 285 -4.04 -0.80 -35.45
CA ILE A 285 -3.66 -0.97 -34.05
C ILE A 285 -4.86 -0.55 -33.19
N TRP A 286 -5.51 -1.54 -32.59
CA TRP A 286 -6.55 -1.36 -31.59
C TRP A 286 -6.35 -2.40 -30.48
N THR A 287 -6.91 -2.15 -29.30
CA THR A 287 -6.95 -3.13 -28.22
C THR A 287 -8.01 -4.18 -28.56
N PRO A 288 -7.66 -5.46 -28.75
CA PRO A 288 -8.63 -6.50 -29.09
C PRO A 288 -9.71 -6.64 -28.02
N SER A 289 -10.91 -7.05 -28.44
CA SER A 289 -11.96 -7.38 -27.48
C SER A 289 -11.66 -8.68 -26.74
N ARG A 290 -12.20 -8.85 -25.53
CA ARG A 290 -11.96 -10.05 -24.70
C ARG A 290 -12.27 -11.37 -25.41
N PRO A 291 -13.40 -11.50 -26.15
CA PRO A 291 -13.65 -12.72 -26.93
C PRO A 291 -12.64 -12.95 -28.06
N GLU A 292 -12.17 -11.88 -28.73
CA GLU A 292 -11.14 -11.98 -29.77
C GLU A 292 -9.79 -12.44 -29.20
N VAL A 293 -9.42 -11.97 -27.99
CA VAL A 293 -8.21 -12.43 -27.28
C VAL A 293 -8.30 -13.93 -27.00
N ILE A 294 -9.39 -14.37 -26.36
CA ILE A 294 -9.54 -15.79 -26.00
C ILE A 294 -9.61 -16.69 -27.23
N ALA A 295 -10.35 -16.31 -28.27
CA ALA A 295 -10.42 -17.06 -29.52
C ALA A 295 -9.05 -17.16 -30.22
N ARG A 296 -8.24 -16.09 -30.17
CA ARG A 296 -6.89 -16.11 -30.72
C ARG A 296 -5.98 -17.07 -29.94
N LEU A 297 -6.02 -17.02 -28.61
CA LEU A 297 -5.23 -17.93 -27.76
C LEU A 297 -5.65 -19.38 -27.94
N ASP A 298 -6.94 -19.66 -28.09
CA ASP A 298 -7.44 -21.01 -28.39
C ASP A 298 -6.91 -21.51 -29.74
N SER A 299 -6.93 -20.66 -30.77
CA SER A 299 -6.41 -21.00 -32.11
C SER A 299 -4.90 -21.28 -32.11
N ASP A 300 -4.15 -20.63 -31.22
CA ASP A 300 -2.70 -20.80 -31.08
C ASP A 300 -2.35 -21.89 -30.04
N GLY A 301 -3.35 -22.58 -29.45
CA GLY A 301 -3.16 -23.64 -28.46
C GLY A 301 -2.67 -23.14 -27.09
N LEU A 302 -2.81 -21.86 -26.81
CA LEU A 302 -2.27 -21.17 -25.64
C LEU A 302 -3.19 -21.21 -24.39
N LEU A 303 -4.31 -21.94 -24.46
CA LEU A 303 -5.19 -22.19 -23.30
C LEU A 303 -4.67 -23.37 -22.44
N PRO A 304 -4.98 -23.41 -21.13
CA PRO A 304 -5.84 -22.49 -20.38
C PRO A 304 -5.17 -21.14 -20.08
N ALA A 305 -5.98 -20.09 -19.97
CA ALA A 305 -5.52 -18.73 -19.74
C ALA A 305 -6.19 -18.04 -18.54
N ILE A 306 -5.41 -17.25 -17.81
CA ILE A 306 -5.90 -16.33 -16.78
C ILE A 306 -5.76 -14.90 -17.30
N ASN A 307 -6.87 -14.17 -17.40
CA ASN A 307 -6.90 -12.75 -17.74
C ASN A 307 -7.09 -11.90 -16.49
N PHE A 308 -6.06 -11.13 -16.11
CA PHE A 308 -6.12 -10.27 -14.94
C PHE A 308 -6.78 -8.92 -15.23
N ILE A 309 -7.85 -8.64 -14.47
CA ILE A 309 -8.62 -7.40 -14.51
C ILE A 309 -8.71 -6.85 -13.08
N PHE A 310 -8.21 -5.64 -12.84
CA PHE A 310 -8.18 -5.00 -11.51
C PHE A 310 -9.54 -4.48 -11.02
N SER A 311 -10.65 -5.02 -11.54
CA SER A 311 -12.01 -4.67 -11.14
C SER A 311 -12.89 -5.91 -11.09
N ARG A 312 -13.59 -6.10 -9.97
CA ARG A 312 -14.52 -7.22 -9.75
C ARG A 312 -15.66 -7.18 -10.77
N ALA A 313 -16.36 -6.05 -10.86
CA ALA A 313 -17.37 -5.80 -11.89
C ALA A 313 -16.79 -5.94 -13.30
N GLY A 314 -15.51 -5.60 -13.50
CA GLY A 314 -14.81 -5.80 -14.76
C GLY A 314 -14.64 -7.28 -15.16
N CYS A 315 -14.42 -8.18 -14.20
CA CYS A 315 -14.34 -9.62 -14.42
C CYS A 315 -15.70 -10.21 -14.77
N GLU A 316 -16.75 -9.85 -14.03
CA GLU A 316 -18.12 -10.31 -14.35
C GLU A 316 -18.56 -9.81 -15.73
N ALA A 317 -18.31 -8.53 -16.03
CA ALA A 317 -18.56 -7.98 -17.36
C ALA A 317 -17.75 -8.68 -18.46
N ALA A 318 -16.57 -9.23 -18.16
CA ALA A 318 -15.77 -10.00 -19.12
C ALA A 318 -16.44 -11.33 -19.49
N VAL A 319 -16.94 -12.05 -18.49
CA VAL A 319 -17.70 -13.28 -18.71
C VAL A 319 -18.93 -12.99 -19.55
N GLN A 320 -19.72 -11.97 -19.17
CA GLN A 320 -20.91 -11.57 -19.90
C GLN A 320 -20.61 -11.20 -21.37
N GLN A 321 -19.55 -10.44 -21.64
CA GLN A 321 -19.12 -10.14 -23.01
C GLN A 321 -18.81 -11.41 -23.82
N CYS A 322 -18.19 -12.41 -23.20
CA CYS A 322 -17.91 -13.70 -23.86
C CYS A 322 -19.18 -14.52 -24.09
N LEU A 323 -20.12 -14.50 -23.13
CA LEU A 323 -21.43 -15.14 -23.26
C LEU A 323 -22.24 -14.55 -24.42
N TYR A 324 -22.32 -13.22 -24.50
CA TYR A 324 -22.99 -12.49 -25.59
C TYR A 324 -22.34 -12.71 -26.95
N ALA A 325 -21.01 -12.84 -27.00
CA ALA A 325 -20.28 -13.16 -28.22
C ALA A 325 -20.46 -14.63 -28.67
N GLY A 326 -21.13 -15.47 -27.87
CA GLY A 326 -21.36 -16.88 -28.18
C GLY A 326 -20.12 -17.76 -28.07
N LEU A 327 -19.10 -17.33 -27.31
CA LEU A 327 -17.87 -18.10 -27.14
C LEU A 327 -18.17 -19.42 -26.40
N ARG A 328 -17.72 -20.54 -26.96
CA ARG A 328 -17.88 -21.89 -26.40
C ARG A 328 -16.55 -22.62 -26.50
N LEU A 329 -15.95 -22.93 -25.35
CA LEU A 329 -14.66 -23.62 -25.26
C LEU A 329 -14.82 -25.09 -24.90
N ASN A 330 -15.93 -25.48 -24.28
CA ASN A 330 -16.23 -26.86 -23.88
C ASN A 330 -17.08 -27.59 -24.92
N ASP A 331 -16.85 -28.90 -25.02
CA ASP A 331 -17.73 -29.82 -25.72
C ASP A 331 -18.88 -30.31 -24.81
N GLU A 332 -19.79 -31.10 -25.37
CA GLU A 332 -20.98 -31.57 -24.65
C GLU A 332 -20.63 -32.49 -23.47
N SER A 333 -19.57 -33.28 -23.58
CA SER A 333 -19.10 -34.17 -22.50
C SER A 333 -18.53 -33.37 -21.33
N ALA A 334 -17.68 -32.38 -21.60
CA ALA A 334 -17.15 -31.47 -20.59
C ALA A 334 -18.28 -30.68 -19.92
N ARG A 335 -19.27 -30.23 -20.68
CA ARG A 335 -20.45 -29.53 -20.17
C ARG A 335 -21.22 -30.34 -19.13
N LEU A 336 -21.49 -31.62 -19.41
CA LEU A 336 -22.17 -32.51 -18.47
C LEU A 336 -21.37 -32.73 -17.17
N LYS A 337 -20.05 -32.93 -17.28
CA LYS A 337 -19.17 -33.09 -16.12
C LYS A 337 -19.12 -31.83 -15.25
N VAL A 338 -19.10 -30.65 -15.89
CA VAL A 338 -19.17 -29.36 -15.18
C VAL A 338 -20.48 -29.27 -14.39
N ARG A 339 -21.61 -29.53 -15.05
CA ARG A 339 -22.93 -29.45 -14.43
C ARG A 339 -23.06 -30.39 -13.22
N GLU A 340 -22.64 -31.65 -13.38
CA GLU A 340 -22.67 -32.65 -12.31
C GLU A 340 -21.87 -32.19 -11.07
N LEU A 341 -20.66 -31.66 -11.28
CA LEU A 341 -19.83 -31.16 -10.19
C LEU A 341 -20.46 -29.93 -9.51
N VAL A 342 -20.96 -28.98 -10.30
CA VAL A 342 -21.58 -27.75 -9.78
C VAL A 342 -22.81 -28.09 -8.94
N GLU A 343 -23.72 -28.93 -9.46
CA GLU A 343 -24.93 -29.35 -8.76
C GLU A 343 -24.60 -30.08 -7.45
N ALA A 344 -23.59 -30.97 -7.45
CA ALA A 344 -23.14 -31.66 -6.25
C ALA A 344 -22.58 -30.70 -5.19
N ARG A 345 -21.80 -29.69 -5.59
CA ARG A 345 -21.17 -28.73 -4.67
C ARG A 345 -22.14 -27.66 -4.16
N THR A 346 -23.19 -27.34 -4.91
CA THR A 346 -24.21 -26.36 -4.49
C THR A 346 -25.47 -26.99 -3.90
N ALA A 347 -25.51 -28.31 -3.70
CA ALA A 347 -26.68 -29.03 -3.20
C ALA A 347 -27.16 -28.57 -1.81
N SER A 348 -26.26 -28.00 -0.99
CA SER A 348 -26.57 -27.46 0.33
C SER A 348 -27.24 -26.07 0.31
N ILE A 349 -27.24 -25.39 -0.84
CA ILE A 349 -27.76 -24.03 -0.98
C ILE A 349 -29.24 -24.10 -1.42
N PRO A 350 -30.17 -23.45 -0.68
CA PRO A 350 -31.57 -23.36 -1.07
C PRO A 350 -31.78 -22.74 -2.45
N THR A 351 -32.77 -23.23 -3.19
CA THR A 351 -33.05 -22.78 -4.56
C THR A 351 -33.41 -21.29 -4.66
N GLU A 352 -34.06 -20.74 -3.63
CA GLU A 352 -34.38 -19.32 -3.52
C GLU A 352 -33.13 -18.43 -3.44
N ASP A 353 -32.13 -18.85 -2.65
CA ASP A 353 -30.85 -18.15 -2.55
C ASP A 353 -30.05 -18.27 -3.85
N LEU A 354 -30.06 -19.43 -4.52
CA LEU A 354 -29.34 -19.62 -5.79
C LEU A 354 -29.70 -18.57 -6.84
N HIS A 355 -30.98 -18.16 -6.92
CA HIS A 355 -31.41 -17.13 -7.86
C HIS A 355 -30.79 -15.76 -7.53
N VAL A 356 -30.83 -15.35 -6.26
CA VAL A 356 -30.26 -14.09 -5.77
C VAL A 356 -28.74 -14.05 -5.95
N LEU A 357 -28.09 -15.21 -5.89
CA LEU A 357 -26.65 -15.37 -6.00
C LEU A 357 -26.12 -15.37 -7.45
N GLY A 358 -26.98 -15.24 -8.45
CA GLY A 358 -26.58 -15.27 -9.87
C GLY A 358 -26.06 -16.64 -10.31
N TYR A 359 -26.56 -17.72 -9.70
CA TYR A 359 -26.10 -19.09 -9.96
C TYR A 359 -26.25 -19.50 -11.43
N TYR A 360 -27.35 -19.11 -12.09
CA TYR A 360 -27.68 -19.60 -13.44
C TYR A 360 -26.74 -19.02 -14.50
N GLU A 361 -26.45 -17.71 -14.44
CA GLU A 361 -25.49 -17.05 -15.31
C GLU A 361 -24.07 -17.57 -15.06
N TRP A 362 -23.73 -17.84 -13.80
CA TRP A 362 -22.46 -18.42 -13.41
C TRP A 362 -22.29 -19.85 -13.97
N LEU A 363 -23.31 -20.71 -13.79
CA LEU A 363 -23.32 -22.07 -14.34
C LEU A 363 -23.21 -22.05 -15.87
N GLU A 364 -23.91 -21.16 -16.56
CA GLU A 364 -23.82 -21.03 -18.02
C GLU A 364 -22.41 -20.68 -18.49
N GLY A 365 -21.71 -19.78 -17.77
CA GLY A 365 -20.30 -19.48 -18.00
C GLY A 365 -19.42 -20.72 -17.88
N LEU A 366 -19.55 -21.43 -16.76
CA LEU A 366 -18.78 -22.65 -16.47
C LEU A 366 -19.01 -23.74 -17.51
N GLU A 367 -20.26 -23.97 -17.91
CA GLU A 367 -20.63 -24.93 -18.94
C GLU A 367 -19.94 -24.64 -20.29
N ARG A 368 -19.70 -23.36 -20.59
CA ARG A 368 -18.97 -22.93 -21.80
C ARG A 368 -17.45 -22.89 -21.62
N GLY A 369 -16.94 -23.16 -20.41
CA GLY A 369 -15.51 -23.20 -20.07
C GLY A 369 -14.90 -21.86 -19.70
N ILE A 370 -15.73 -20.91 -19.24
CA ILE A 370 -15.33 -19.53 -18.93
C ILE A 370 -15.81 -19.15 -17.52
N ALA A 371 -14.97 -18.53 -16.71
CA ALA A 371 -15.34 -18.12 -15.36
C ALA A 371 -14.80 -16.74 -14.97
N ALA A 372 -15.47 -16.08 -14.03
CA ALA A 372 -14.88 -15.01 -13.23
C ALA A 372 -14.22 -15.61 -11.97
N HIS A 373 -13.20 -14.95 -11.43
CA HIS A 373 -12.61 -15.27 -10.14
C HIS A 373 -12.20 -14.01 -9.38
N HIS A 374 -12.94 -13.66 -8.32
CA HIS A 374 -12.59 -12.52 -7.48
C HIS A 374 -13.13 -12.63 -6.06
N ALA A 375 -12.57 -11.83 -5.15
CA ALA A 375 -12.93 -11.84 -3.74
C ALA A 375 -14.43 -11.63 -3.43
N GLY A 376 -15.18 -10.92 -4.30
CA GLY A 376 -16.62 -10.69 -4.14
C GLY A 376 -17.52 -11.88 -4.50
N MET A 377 -16.97 -13.00 -4.98
CA MET A 377 -17.71 -14.25 -5.21
C MET A 377 -17.84 -15.03 -3.90
N LEU A 378 -18.91 -15.82 -3.79
CA LEU A 378 -19.06 -16.76 -2.69
C LEU A 378 -17.88 -17.74 -2.60
N PRO A 379 -17.43 -18.13 -1.40
CA PRO A 379 -16.39 -19.13 -1.21
C PRO A 379 -16.62 -20.40 -2.03
N THR A 380 -17.82 -20.99 -1.93
CA THR A 380 -18.20 -22.21 -2.67
C THR A 380 -18.08 -22.03 -4.19
N PHE A 381 -18.46 -20.87 -4.74
CA PHE A 381 -18.36 -20.63 -6.19
C PHE A 381 -16.90 -20.48 -6.63
N LYS A 382 -16.05 -19.85 -5.81
CA LYS A 382 -14.61 -19.74 -6.10
C LYS A 382 -13.93 -21.10 -6.10
N GLU A 383 -14.22 -21.94 -5.11
CA GLU A 383 -13.66 -23.28 -4.98
C GLU A 383 -14.08 -24.18 -6.16
N VAL A 384 -15.33 -24.07 -6.63
CA VAL A 384 -15.79 -24.77 -7.83
C VAL A 384 -15.05 -24.29 -9.08
N VAL A 385 -14.82 -22.98 -9.25
CA VAL A 385 -14.03 -22.45 -10.37
C VAL A 385 -12.58 -22.97 -10.31
N GLU A 386 -11.98 -22.96 -9.13
CA GLU A 386 -10.63 -23.48 -8.87
C GLU A 386 -10.52 -24.97 -9.23
N GLU A 387 -11.44 -25.78 -8.73
CA GLU A 387 -11.50 -27.22 -9.00
C GLU A 387 -11.70 -27.51 -10.50
N LEU A 388 -12.62 -26.81 -11.16
CA LEU A 388 -12.88 -26.97 -12.59
C LEU A 388 -11.70 -26.52 -13.46
N PHE A 389 -10.97 -25.47 -13.06
CA PHE A 389 -9.80 -25.00 -13.77
C PHE A 389 -8.64 -26.01 -13.69
N VAL A 390 -8.38 -26.54 -12.49
CA VAL A 390 -7.36 -27.58 -12.29
C VAL A 390 -7.69 -28.86 -13.08
N ARG A 391 -8.97 -29.23 -13.17
CA ARG A 391 -9.45 -30.35 -14.00
C ARG A 391 -9.44 -30.07 -15.51
N GLY A 392 -9.09 -28.85 -15.95
CA GLY A 392 -9.06 -28.45 -17.36
C GLY A 392 -10.45 -28.26 -17.99
N LEU A 393 -11.51 -28.17 -17.18
CA LEU A 393 -12.90 -27.96 -17.62
C LEU A 393 -13.24 -26.48 -17.75
N VAL A 394 -12.51 -25.59 -17.08
CA VAL A 394 -12.55 -24.14 -17.34
C VAL A 394 -11.24 -23.76 -18.02
N LYS A 395 -11.33 -23.17 -19.21
CA LYS A 395 -10.16 -22.85 -20.06
C LYS A 395 -9.80 -21.36 -20.03
N ALA A 396 -10.74 -20.48 -19.68
CA ALA A 396 -10.50 -19.05 -19.55
C ALA A 396 -11.07 -18.52 -18.23
N VAL A 397 -10.21 -17.92 -17.40
CA VAL A 397 -10.62 -17.29 -16.13
C VAL A 397 -10.31 -15.80 -16.17
N PHE A 398 -11.30 -14.97 -15.85
CA PHE A 398 -11.15 -13.54 -15.67
C PHE A 398 -11.00 -13.24 -14.17
N ALA A 399 -9.80 -12.89 -13.74
CA ALA A 399 -9.46 -12.84 -12.33
C ALA A 399 -9.00 -11.46 -11.85
N THR A 400 -9.27 -11.14 -10.59
CA THR A 400 -8.56 -10.03 -9.92
C THR A 400 -7.17 -10.49 -9.43
N GLU A 401 -6.31 -9.52 -9.10
CA GLU A 401 -4.96 -9.75 -8.56
C GLU A 401 -4.91 -10.74 -7.38
N THR A 402 -5.99 -10.82 -6.58
CA THR A 402 -6.11 -11.76 -5.46
C THR A 402 -5.93 -13.24 -5.84
N LEU A 403 -6.08 -13.62 -7.11
CA LEU A 403 -5.79 -14.98 -7.55
C LEU A 403 -4.28 -15.26 -7.62
N ALA A 404 -3.46 -14.24 -7.91
CA ALA A 404 -2.01 -14.40 -8.00
C ALA A 404 -1.34 -14.63 -6.63
N LEU A 405 -2.10 -14.45 -5.54
CA LEU A 405 -1.69 -14.42 -4.14
C LEU A 405 -1.65 -15.78 -3.42
N GLY A 406 -1.52 -16.90 -4.14
CA GLY A 406 -1.06 -18.17 -3.52
C GLY A 406 -1.88 -19.43 -3.81
N ILE A 407 -3.00 -19.35 -4.53
CA ILE A 407 -3.79 -20.55 -4.87
C ILE A 407 -3.10 -21.31 -6.01
N ASN A 408 -3.05 -22.65 -5.94
CA ASN A 408 -2.45 -23.48 -6.99
C ASN A 408 -3.33 -23.59 -8.25
N MET A 409 -3.42 -22.50 -9.01
CA MET A 409 -4.04 -22.44 -10.34
C MET A 409 -3.04 -21.96 -11.40
N PRO A 410 -2.05 -22.78 -11.80
CA PRO A 410 -1.15 -22.43 -12.89
C PRO A 410 -1.88 -22.54 -14.24
N ALA A 411 -1.69 -21.54 -15.10
CA ALA A 411 -2.24 -21.48 -16.45
C ALA A 411 -1.13 -21.64 -17.48
N ARG A 412 -1.44 -22.00 -18.72
CA ARG A 412 -0.44 -21.93 -19.80
C ARG A 412 -0.10 -20.48 -20.14
N THR A 413 -1.13 -19.63 -20.15
CA THR A 413 -1.02 -18.21 -20.51
C THR A 413 -1.60 -17.30 -19.43
N VAL A 414 -0.94 -16.17 -19.18
CA VAL A 414 -1.46 -15.05 -18.37
C VAL A 414 -1.63 -13.84 -19.27
N ILE A 415 -2.75 -13.13 -19.12
CA ILE A 415 -3.08 -11.92 -19.89
C ILE A 415 -3.20 -10.73 -18.93
N LEU A 416 -2.59 -9.61 -19.29
CA LEU A 416 -2.71 -8.34 -18.56
C LEU A 416 -3.40 -7.30 -19.46
N GLU A 417 -4.63 -6.88 -19.11
CA GLU A 417 -5.35 -5.88 -19.91
C GLU A 417 -4.77 -4.47 -19.73
N LYS A 418 -4.39 -4.13 -18.50
CA LYS A 418 -3.87 -2.80 -18.12
C LYS A 418 -2.61 -2.96 -17.27
N LEU A 419 -1.76 -1.92 -17.27
CA LEU A 419 -0.57 -1.83 -16.42
C LEU A 419 -0.72 -0.79 -15.30
N VAL A 420 -1.94 -0.31 -15.08
CA VAL A 420 -2.28 0.69 -14.06
C VAL A 420 -3.43 0.14 -13.22
N LYS A 421 -3.32 0.28 -11.89
CA LYS A 421 -4.35 -0.15 -10.94
C LYS A 421 -4.68 0.94 -9.92
N TRP A 422 -5.84 0.83 -9.28
CA TRP A 422 -6.21 1.68 -8.14
C TRP A 422 -5.65 1.04 -6.86
N ASN A 423 -4.80 1.75 -6.12
CA ASN A 423 -4.19 1.22 -4.89
C ASN A 423 -4.95 1.59 -3.61
N GLY A 424 -6.15 2.17 -3.74
CA GLY A 424 -6.94 2.69 -2.62
C GLY A 424 -6.99 4.21 -2.58
N GLU A 425 -5.89 4.87 -2.98
CA GLU A 425 -5.73 6.34 -2.90
C GLU A 425 -5.60 6.97 -4.29
N GLN A 426 -4.87 6.32 -5.20
CA GLN A 426 -4.60 6.82 -6.54
C GLN A 426 -4.49 5.70 -7.57
N HIS A 427 -4.59 6.07 -8.85
CA HIS A 427 -4.18 5.20 -9.95
C HIS A 427 -2.65 5.17 -10.01
N ALA A 428 -2.06 4.00 -9.75
CA ALA A 428 -0.62 3.76 -9.76
C ALA A 428 -0.26 2.69 -10.80
N ASP A 429 0.92 2.82 -11.38
CA ASP A 429 1.49 1.80 -12.27
C ASP A 429 1.79 0.51 -11.47
N ILE A 430 1.64 -0.63 -12.14
CA ILE A 430 2.02 -1.93 -11.57
C ILE A 430 3.53 -1.96 -11.31
N THR A 431 3.91 -2.42 -10.13
CA THR A 431 5.32 -2.58 -9.76
C THR A 431 5.92 -3.85 -10.40
N PRO A 432 7.25 -3.92 -10.59
CA PRO A 432 7.90 -5.15 -11.08
C PRO A 432 7.58 -6.41 -10.26
N GLY A 433 7.42 -6.27 -8.94
CA GLY A 433 7.04 -7.37 -8.06
C GLY A 433 5.65 -7.90 -8.35
N GLU A 434 4.66 -7.01 -8.43
CA GLU A 434 3.29 -7.37 -8.80
C GLU A 434 3.23 -7.98 -10.21
N TYR A 435 3.97 -7.41 -11.17
CA TYR A 435 4.08 -7.96 -12.52
C TYR A 435 4.61 -9.40 -12.52
N THR A 436 5.67 -9.67 -11.75
CA THR A 436 6.28 -10.99 -11.62
C THR A 436 5.35 -11.97 -10.90
N GLN A 437 4.59 -11.53 -9.89
CA GLN A 437 3.58 -12.37 -9.22
C GLN A 437 2.44 -12.77 -10.15
N LEU A 438 1.92 -11.83 -10.94
CA LEU A 438 0.84 -12.09 -11.90
C LEU A 438 1.31 -13.04 -13.01
N THR A 439 2.43 -12.72 -13.65
CA THR A 439 2.96 -13.49 -14.78
C THR A 439 3.60 -14.82 -14.35
N GLY A 440 4.01 -14.93 -13.09
CA GLY A 440 4.51 -16.16 -12.48
C GLY A 440 3.52 -17.32 -12.47
N ARG A 441 2.23 -17.06 -12.76
CA ARG A 441 1.17 -18.08 -12.94
C ARG A 441 1.19 -18.75 -14.32
N ALA A 442 1.93 -18.22 -15.30
CA ALA A 442 2.01 -18.77 -16.65
C ALA A 442 3.07 -19.88 -16.76
N GLY A 443 2.71 -21.06 -17.25
CA GLY A 443 3.56 -22.24 -17.33
C GLY A 443 3.28 -23.22 -16.20
N ARG A 444 2.69 -24.36 -16.53
CA ARG A 444 2.37 -25.45 -15.59
C ARG A 444 3.55 -26.43 -15.55
N ARG A 445 4.22 -26.54 -14.39
CA ARG A 445 5.33 -27.48 -14.19
C ARG A 445 4.90 -28.92 -14.50
N GLY A 446 5.69 -29.61 -15.32
CA GLY A 446 5.42 -30.99 -15.74
C GLY A 446 4.38 -31.14 -16.85
N ILE A 447 3.77 -30.05 -17.32
CA ILE A 447 2.76 -30.08 -18.40
C ILE A 447 3.20 -29.17 -19.56
N ASP A 448 3.56 -27.92 -19.26
CA ASP A 448 3.97 -26.94 -20.26
C ASP A 448 5.51 -26.88 -20.37
N VAL A 449 6.01 -26.82 -21.60
CA VAL A 449 7.45 -26.56 -21.88
C VAL A 449 7.79 -25.10 -21.65
N GLU A 450 6.83 -24.21 -21.88
CA GLU A 450 6.98 -22.76 -21.79
C GLU A 450 5.67 -22.11 -21.33
N GLY A 451 5.80 -21.01 -20.58
CA GLY A 451 4.68 -20.17 -20.17
C GLY A 451 4.63 -18.87 -20.96
N HIS A 452 3.45 -18.32 -21.16
CA HIS A 452 3.25 -17.10 -21.95
C HIS A 452 2.60 -15.98 -21.12
N ALA A 453 3.22 -14.80 -21.07
CA ALA A 453 2.64 -13.59 -20.53
C ALA A 453 2.27 -12.64 -21.67
N VAL A 454 0.99 -12.29 -21.81
CA VAL A 454 0.47 -11.47 -22.92
C VAL A 454 -0.08 -10.16 -22.39
N VAL A 455 0.55 -9.04 -22.74
CA VAL A 455 0.06 -7.69 -22.40
C VAL A 455 -0.75 -7.14 -23.57
N LEU A 456 -1.97 -6.65 -23.32
CA LEU A 456 -2.79 -6.07 -24.39
C LEU A 456 -2.31 -4.66 -24.72
N TRP A 457 -2.15 -4.35 -26.01
CA TRP A 457 -1.75 -3.02 -26.46
C TRP A 457 -2.78 -1.97 -26.03
N GLN A 458 -2.29 -0.92 -25.38
CA GLN A 458 -3.08 0.26 -25.03
C GLN A 458 -2.52 1.50 -25.71
N ARG A 459 -3.40 2.48 -25.96
CA ARG A 459 -2.98 3.77 -26.51
C ARG A 459 -2.02 4.46 -25.55
N GLY A 460 -0.87 4.90 -26.07
CA GLY A 460 0.15 5.57 -25.26
C GLY A 460 1.00 4.63 -24.38
N MET A 461 0.92 3.30 -24.60
CA MET A 461 1.83 2.33 -23.99
C MET A 461 3.28 2.61 -24.41
N ASP A 462 4.22 2.54 -23.45
CA ASP A 462 5.65 2.54 -23.71
C ASP A 462 6.22 1.12 -23.66
N PRO A 463 6.59 0.50 -24.80
CA PRO A 463 7.21 -0.82 -24.83
C PRO A 463 8.53 -0.90 -24.05
N ALA A 464 9.29 0.20 -23.95
CA ALA A 464 10.54 0.21 -23.19
C ALA A 464 10.30 0.17 -21.67
N GLY A 465 9.32 0.93 -21.19
CA GLY A 465 8.83 0.84 -19.81
C GLY A 465 8.31 -0.56 -19.46
N LEU A 466 7.52 -1.18 -20.35
CA LEU A 466 7.06 -2.56 -20.19
C LEU A 466 8.24 -3.54 -20.15
N ALA A 467 9.23 -3.39 -21.03
CA ALA A 467 10.44 -4.20 -21.01
C ALA A 467 11.25 -4.02 -19.71
N GLY A 468 11.23 -2.83 -19.11
CA GLY A 468 11.79 -2.58 -17.78
C GLY A 468 11.07 -3.35 -16.66
N LEU A 469 9.73 -3.34 -16.67
CA LEU A 469 8.92 -4.15 -15.75
C LEU A 469 9.18 -5.65 -15.91
N ALA A 470 9.24 -6.09 -17.17
CA ALA A 470 9.50 -7.46 -17.60
C ALA A 470 10.92 -7.96 -17.28
N GLY A 471 11.90 -7.06 -17.31
CA GLY A 471 13.32 -7.35 -17.11
C GLY A 471 13.76 -7.30 -15.64
N THR A 472 13.06 -6.53 -14.81
CA THR A 472 13.37 -6.39 -13.38
C THR A 472 12.78 -7.57 -12.61
N ARG A 473 13.59 -8.62 -12.39
CA ARG A 473 13.13 -9.91 -11.82
C ARG A 473 12.93 -9.90 -10.30
N THR A 474 13.49 -8.93 -9.58
CA THR A 474 13.53 -8.91 -8.12
C THR A 474 13.26 -7.51 -7.56
N TYR A 475 12.61 -7.46 -6.39
CA TYR A 475 12.27 -6.22 -5.70
C TYR A 475 12.64 -6.31 -4.22
N PRO A 476 12.95 -5.17 -3.56
CA PRO A 476 13.34 -5.20 -2.16
C PRO A 476 12.11 -5.39 -1.28
N LEU A 477 12.18 -6.35 -0.37
CA LEU A 477 11.25 -6.51 0.74
C LEU A 477 11.40 -5.31 1.68
N ARG A 478 10.29 -4.60 1.94
CA ARG A 478 10.24 -3.49 2.90
C ARG A 478 9.34 -3.85 4.05
N SER A 479 9.76 -3.59 5.28
CA SER A 479 8.90 -3.74 6.44
C SER A 479 7.72 -2.77 6.40
N SER A 480 6.53 -3.25 6.79
CA SER A 480 5.34 -2.43 7.09
C SER A 480 5.09 -2.29 8.60
N PHE A 481 6.01 -2.78 9.44
CA PHE A 481 5.83 -2.92 10.88
C PHE A 481 5.63 -1.57 11.57
N LYS A 482 4.55 -1.48 12.35
CA LYS A 482 4.20 -0.32 13.15
C LYS A 482 3.60 -0.75 14.47
N PRO A 483 3.97 -0.12 15.60
CA PRO A 483 3.37 -0.45 16.87
C PRO A 483 1.86 -0.16 16.92
N SER A 484 1.05 -1.14 17.32
CA SER A 484 -0.39 -1.00 17.59
C SER A 484 -0.70 -0.96 19.08
N TYR A 485 -1.91 -0.53 19.47
CA TYR A 485 -2.34 -0.45 20.87
C TYR A 485 -2.43 -1.83 21.53
N ASN A 486 -3.10 -2.79 20.88
CA ASN A 486 -3.13 -4.19 21.33
C ASN A 486 -1.72 -4.78 21.48
N MET A 487 -0.84 -4.56 20.50
CA MET A 487 0.54 -5.05 20.55
C MET A 487 1.28 -4.45 21.75
N ALA A 488 1.20 -3.13 21.95
CA ALA A 488 1.88 -2.47 23.06
C ALA A 488 1.44 -3.02 24.43
N VAL A 489 0.15 -3.26 24.62
CA VAL A 489 -0.35 -3.85 25.87
C VAL A 489 0.12 -5.29 26.06
N ASN A 490 0.06 -6.12 25.01
CA ASN A 490 0.50 -7.52 25.10
C ASN A 490 2.00 -7.63 25.37
N LEU A 491 2.82 -6.81 24.72
CA LEU A 491 4.26 -6.71 24.94
C LEU A 491 4.57 -6.34 26.40
N VAL A 492 3.97 -5.26 26.90
CA VAL A 492 4.18 -4.83 28.29
C VAL A 492 3.71 -5.92 29.27
N SER A 493 2.59 -6.59 28.99
CA SER A 493 2.09 -7.68 29.83
C SER A 493 3.08 -8.84 29.97
N GLN A 494 3.85 -9.14 28.93
CA GLN A 494 4.70 -10.32 28.88
C GLN A 494 6.16 -10.01 29.25
N PHE A 495 6.66 -8.85 28.84
CA PHE A 495 8.08 -8.50 28.93
C PHE A 495 8.37 -7.24 29.76
N GLY A 496 7.35 -6.45 30.13
CA GLY A 496 7.52 -5.12 30.72
C GLY A 496 7.95 -4.08 29.69
N ARG A 497 7.93 -2.79 30.04
CA ARG A 497 8.14 -1.69 29.10
C ARG A 497 9.54 -1.68 28.49
N HIS A 498 10.59 -1.84 29.31
CA HIS A 498 11.97 -1.72 28.86
C HIS A 498 12.32 -2.79 27.82
N ARG A 499 12.05 -4.06 28.15
CA ARG A 499 12.33 -5.18 27.25
C ARG A 499 11.43 -5.14 26.01
N SER A 500 10.18 -4.70 26.14
CA SER A 500 9.29 -4.48 24.98
C SER A 500 9.88 -3.47 24.00
N ARG A 501 10.44 -2.38 24.51
CA ARG A 501 11.12 -1.37 23.69
C ARG A 501 12.32 -1.98 22.96
N GLU A 502 13.20 -2.71 23.66
CA GLU A 502 14.37 -3.36 23.05
C GLU A 502 13.97 -4.36 21.96
N LEU A 503 12.88 -5.12 22.16
CA LEU A 503 12.35 -6.05 21.15
C LEU A 503 11.86 -5.33 19.88
N LEU A 504 11.32 -4.11 20.00
CA LEU A 504 10.92 -3.33 18.84
C LEU A 504 12.13 -2.74 18.09
N GLU A 505 13.24 -2.52 18.80
CA GLU A 505 14.51 -2.09 18.21
C GLU A 505 15.18 -3.22 17.38
N THR A 506 14.80 -4.49 17.60
CA THR A 506 15.24 -5.62 16.75
C THR A 506 14.31 -5.92 15.57
N SER A 507 13.27 -5.11 15.35
CA SER A 507 12.35 -5.27 14.21
C SER A 507 13.04 -5.10 12.85
N PHE A 508 12.46 -5.68 11.79
CA PHE A 508 13.03 -5.57 10.45
C PHE A 508 12.99 -4.12 9.96
N ALA A 509 11.92 -3.38 10.28
CA ALA A 509 11.86 -1.94 9.99
C ALA A 509 13.04 -1.17 10.61
N GLN A 510 13.41 -1.47 11.86
CA GLN A 510 14.55 -0.82 12.51
C GLN A 510 15.88 -1.24 11.87
N PHE A 511 16.05 -2.53 11.59
CA PHE A 511 17.23 -3.07 10.89
C PHE A 511 17.46 -2.38 9.53
N GLN A 512 16.41 -2.21 8.73
CA GLN A 512 16.49 -1.50 7.45
C GLN A 512 16.83 -0.01 7.64
N ALA A 513 16.25 0.63 8.65
CA ALA A 513 16.55 2.02 8.97
C ALA A 513 18.02 2.22 9.34
N ASP A 514 18.59 1.32 10.15
CA ASP A 514 19.98 1.37 10.60
C ASP A 514 20.97 1.09 9.48
N ARG A 515 20.67 0.10 8.61
CA ARG A 515 21.47 -0.16 7.41
C ARG A 515 21.47 1.03 6.46
N SER A 516 20.33 1.72 6.31
CA SER A 516 20.22 2.93 5.49
C SER A 516 21.04 4.11 6.02
N VAL A 517 21.35 4.10 7.32
CA VAL A 517 22.13 5.13 8.02
C VAL A 517 23.64 4.96 7.79
N VAL A 518 24.16 3.75 7.56
CA VAL A 518 25.61 3.50 7.42
C VAL A 518 26.27 4.39 6.35
N GLY A 519 25.61 4.61 5.21
CA GLY A 519 26.09 5.51 4.17
C GLY A 519 26.12 6.98 4.62
N ILE A 520 25.13 7.40 5.41
CA ILE A 520 25.06 8.74 6.00
C ILE A 520 26.13 8.91 7.06
N SER A 521 26.36 7.91 7.92
CA SER A 521 27.42 7.93 8.94
C SER A 521 28.81 8.07 8.33
N ARG A 522 29.11 7.34 7.24
CA ARG A 522 30.36 7.52 6.49
C ARG A 522 30.51 8.93 5.91
N GLN A 523 29.40 9.55 5.48
CA GLN A 523 29.40 10.92 5.00
C GLN A 523 29.59 11.93 6.15
N VAL A 524 29.02 11.67 7.33
CA VAL A 524 29.24 12.47 8.54
C VAL A 524 30.73 12.42 8.92
N GLN A 525 31.31 11.23 9.02
CA GLN A 525 32.74 11.06 9.32
C GLN A 525 33.64 11.82 8.32
N ARG A 526 33.36 11.69 7.02
CA ARG A 526 34.10 12.45 5.98
C ARG A 526 33.92 13.96 6.12
N ASN A 527 32.73 14.42 6.52
CA ASN A 527 32.51 15.83 6.76
C ASN A 527 33.24 16.31 8.01
N GLU A 528 33.31 15.51 9.08
CA GLU A 528 34.07 15.81 10.29
C GLU A 528 35.56 15.98 9.98
N GLU A 529 36.16 15.06 9.22
CA GLU A 529 37.53 15.20 8.71
C GLU A 529 37.71 16.49 7.87
N GLY A 530 36.71 16.83 7.05
CA GLY A 530 36.71 18.08 6.27
C GLY A 530 36.58 19.34 7.13
N LEU A 531 35.87 19.26 8.27
CA LEU A 531 35.73 20.35 9.23
C LEU A 531 37.05 20.63 9.93
N GLU A 532 37.80 19.59 10.31
CA GLU A 532 39.14 19.72 10.87
C GLU A 532 40.07 20.44 9.88
N GLY A 533 40.10 20.03 8.62
CA GLY A 533 40.92 20.68 7.59
C GLY A 533 40.52 22.15 7.32
N TYR A 534 39.23 22.51 7.39
CA TYR A 534 38.81 23.91 7.28
C TYR A 534 39.10 24.73 8.54
N GLN A 535 39.10 24.10 9.72
CA GLN A 535 39.47 24.73 10.98
C GLN A 535 40.95 25.13 10.98
N GLU A 536 41.83 24.28 10.47
CA GLU A 536 43.24 24.62 10.25
C GLU A 536 43.38 25.80 9.28
N GLY A 537 42.68 25.76 8.14
CA GLY A 537 42.74 26.81 7.11
C GLY A 537 42.16 28.18 7.52
N MET A 538 41.37 28.25 8.59
CA MET A 538 40.87 29.51 9.15
C MET A 538 41.72 30.04 10.33
N THR A 539 42.85 29.40 10.65
CA THR A 539 43.74 29.83 11.74
C THR A 539 44.37 31.18 11.40
N CYS A 540 44.15 32.18 12.24
CA CYS A 540 44.71 33.51 12.06
C CYS A 540 45.87 33.74 13.04
N HIS A 541 46.96 34.32 12.55
CA HIS A 541 48.11 34.70 13.39
C HIS A 541 47.80 35.78 14.44
N LEU A 542 46.67 36.50 14.32
CA LEU A 542 46.24 37.57 15.23
C LEU A 542 45.24 37.12 16.31
N GLY A 543 44.80 35.86 16.31
CA GLY A 543 43.88 35.33 17.33
C GLY A 543 42.81 34.40 16.78
N ASN A 544 41.76 34.16 17.57
CA ASN A 544 40.70 33.22 17.22
C ASN A 544 39.81 33.76 16.09
N PHE A 545 40.01 33.27 14.87
CA PHE A 545 39.20 33.70 13.73
C PHE A 545 37.78 33.11 13.75
N GLU A 546 37.54 32.01 14.47
CA GLU A 546 36.21 31.41 14.59
C GLU A 546 35.24 32.37 15.30
N GLU A 547 35.69 33.00 16.40
CA GLU A 547 34.94 34.04 17.12
C GLU A 547 34.65 35.25 16.21
N TYR A 548 35.64 35.68 15.44
CA TYR A 548 35.48 36.77 14.47
C TYR A 548 34.46 36.44 13.37
N ALA A 549 34.51 35.22 12.83
CA ALA A 549 33.57 34.75 11.81
C ALA A 549 32.14 34.62 12.36
N GLN A 550 32.00 34.17 13.61
CA GLN A 550 30.71 34.08 14.30
C GLN A 550 30.08 35.48 14.48
N LEU A 551 30.85 36.47 14.95
CA LEU A 551 30.37 37.86 15.05
C LEU A 551 29.93 38.44 13.69
N ARG A 552 30.69 38.15 12.62
CA ARG A 552 30.33 38.58 11.24
C ARG A 552 29.03 37.92 10.77
N ARG A 553 28.80 36.67 11.16
CA ARG A 553 27.59 35.91 10.84
C ARG A 553 26.39 36.40 11.63
N ASP A 554 26.50 36.57 12.94
CA ASP A 554 25.41 37.06 13.79
C ASP A 554 24.94 38.44 13.33
N LEU A 555 25.87 39.30 12.92
CA LEU A 555 25.56 40.59 12.30
C LEU A 555 24.75 40.42 11.01
N LYS A 556 25.17 39.52 10.12
CA LYS A 556 24.50 39.24 8.84
C LYS A 556 23.12 38.61 9.04
N ASP A 557 23.01 37.66 9.98
CA ASP A 557 21.76 36.96 10.29
C ASP A 557 20.75 37.96 10.91
N ARG A 558 21.19 38.83 11.84
CA ARG A 558 20.36 39.91 12.40
C ARG A 558 19.91 40.93 11.37
N GLU A 559 20.80 41.36 10.46
CA GLU A 559 20.45 42.24 9.34
C GLU A 559 19.42 41.59 8.41
N THR A 560 19.59 40.29 8.15
CA THR A 560 18.68 39.51 7.31
C THR A 560 17.31 39.35 7.97
N ASP A 561 17.26 39.08 9.27
CA ASP A 561 16.01 38.90 10.01
C ASP A 561 15.23 40.22 10.14
N LEU A 562 15.90 41.35 10.40
CA LEU A 562 15.26 42.67 10.35
C LEU A 562 14.74 43.01 8.95
N ALA A 563 15.46 42.63 7.90
CA ALA A 563 14.99 42.79 6.52
C ALA A 563 13.75 41.94 6.24
N LYS A 564 13.70 40.69 6.73
CA LYS A 564 12.54 39.80 6.64
C LYS A 564 11.35 40.33 7.43
N GLN A 565 11.56 40.75 8.67
CA GLN A 565 10.51 41.34 9.52
C GLN A 565 9.93 42.61 8.90
N GLY A 566 10.78 43.50 8.39
CA GLY A 566 10.34 44.69 7.66
C GLY A 566 9.62 44.37 6.35
N ALA A 567 9.99 43.29 5.65
CA ALA A 567 9.27 42.81 4.47
C ALA A 567 7.91 42.17 4.83
N ALA A 568 7.82 41.44 5.94
CA ALA A 568 6.58 40.84 6.45
C ALA A 568 5.60 41.91 6.93
N GLN A 569 6.06 42.88 7.72
CA GLN A 569 5.23 44.02 8.15
C GLN A 569 4.72 44.84 6.97
N ARG A 570 5.56 45.11 5.95
CA ARG A 570 5.11 45.78 4.71
C ARG A 570 4.06 44.97 3.95
N ARG A 571 4.19 43.64 3.91
CA ARG A 571 3.16 42.75 3.31
C ARG A 571 1.84 42.80 4.09
N VAL A 572 1.88 42.79 5.42
CA VAL A 572 0.67 42.91 6.27
C VAL A 572 0.00 44.27 6.06
N GLN A 573 0.78 45.36 6.02
CA GLN A 573 0.26 46.70 5.73
C GLN A 573 -0.32 46.81 4.31
N ALA A 574 0.31 46.17 3.32
CA ALA A 574 -0.21 46.11 1.96
C ALA A 574 -1.52 45.33 1.89
N ALA A 575 -1.61 44.16 2.51
CA ALA A 575 -2.84 43.37 2.59
C ALA A 575 -3.98 44.17 3.25
N SER A 576 -3.72 44.81 4.40
CA SER A 576 -4.70 45.67 5.09
C SER A 576 -5.14 46.88 4.25
N SER A 577 -4.26 47.41 3.38
CA SER A 577 -4.63 48.48 2.46
C SER A 577 -5.55 48.01 1.33
N LEU A 578 -5.38 46.77 0.85
CA LEU A 578 -6.24 46.18 -0.18
C LEU A 578 -7.65 45.89 0.34
N GLU A 579 -7.80 45.53 1.61
CA GLU A 579 -9.12 45.33 2.25
C GLU A 579 -9.96 46.61 2.32
N LYS A 580 -9.32 47.79 2.28
CA LYS A 580 -10.00 49.09 2.35
C LYS A 580 -10.53 49.56 0.98
N LEU A 581 -10.13 48.91 -0.11
CA LEU A 581 -10.54 49.27 -1.47
C LEU A 581 -12.01 48.94 -1.71
N LYS A 582 -12.68 49.77 -2.51
CA LYS A 582 -14.09 49.62 -2.89
C LYS A 582 -14.25 49.51 -4.41
N PRO A 583 -15.33 48.88 -4.89
CA PRO A 583 -15.67 48.92 -6.30
C PRO A 583 -15.76 50.37 -6.80
N GLY A 584 -15.06 50.64 -7.91
CA GLY A 584 -14.94 51.95 -8.53
C GLY A 584 -13.69 52.73 -8.13
N ASP A 585 -12.88 52.26 -7.18
CA ASP A 585 -11.64 52.96 -6.81
C ASP A 585 -10.59 52.82 -7.90
N ILE A 586 -9.90 53.92 -8.23
CA ILE A 586 -8.77 53.95 -9.15
C ILE A 586 -7.50 53.83 -8.32
N ILE A 587 -6.70 52.81 -8.61
CA ILE A 587 -5.44 52.52 -7.93
C ILE A 587 -4.29 52.50 -8.93
N HIS A 588 -3.07 52.59 -8.41
CA HIS A 588 -1.86 52.36 -9.18
C HIS A 588 -1.19 51.06 -8.72
N VAL A 589 -1.06 50.10 -9.63
CA VAL A 589 -0.35 48.85 -9.39
C VAL A 589 1.16 49.14 -9.50
N PRO A 590 1.93 49.00 -8.41
CA PRO A 590 3.31 49.52 -8.34
C PRO A 590 4.33 48.68 -9.13
N THR A 591 4.11 47.37 -9.26
CA THR A 591 5.09 46.44 -9.85
C THR A 591 4.40 45.27 -10.57
N GLY A 592 5.14 44.57 -11.43
CA GLY A 592 4.65 43.38 -12.12
C GLY A 592 4.15 43.64 -13.54
N LYS A 593 3.60 42.61 -14.18
CA LYS A 593 3.17 42.64 -15.58
C LYS A 593 2.00 43.60 -15.84
N PHE A 594 1.23 43.90 -14.80
CA PHE A 594 0.03 44.75 -14.85
C PHE A 594 0.26 46.09 -14.13
N ALA A 595 1.52 46.52 -13.99
CA ALA A 595 1.88 47.78 -13.36
C ALA A 595 1.26 48.97 -14.11
N GLY A 596 0.78 49.97 -13.36
CA GLY A 596 0.11 51.16 -13.89
C GLY A 596 -1.30 51.35 -13.33
N LEU A 597 -2.07 52.25 -13.94
CA LEU A 597 -3.43 52.60 -13.49
C LEU A 597 -4.41 51.45 -13.70
N ALA A 598 -5.16 51.12 -12.66
CA ALA A 598 -6.18 50.10 -12.67
C ALA A 598 -7.43 50.55 -11.91
N LEU A 599 -8.60 50.15 -12.40
CA LEU A 599 -9.89 50.38 -11.76
C LEU A 599 -10.32 49.11 -11.02
N VAL A 600 -10.62 49.23 -9.72
CA VAL A 600 -11.11 48.11 -8.90
C VAL A 600 -12.55 47.80 -9.29
N LEU A 601 -12.78 46.60 -9.82
CA LEU A 601 -14.12 46.11 -10.17
C LEU A 601 -14.76 45.37 -8.99
N ASP A 602 -13.97 44.57 -8.29
CA ASP A 602 -14.35 43.82 -7.10
C ASP A 602 -13.11 43.75 -6.18
N PRO A 603 -13.21 44.22 -4.91
CA PRO A 603 -12.07 44.26 -4.00
C PRO A 603 -11.63 42.87 -3.53
N GLY A 604 -12.43 41.81 -3.76
CA GLY A 604 -12.04 40.43 -3.46
C GLY A 604 -11.87 40.15 -1.96
N VAL A 605 -12.55 40.93 -1.12
CA VAL A 605 -12.64 40.74 0.34
C VAL A 605 -13.89 39.89 0.62
N PRO A 606 -13.83 38.84 1.46
CA PRO A 606 -15.00 38.02 1.76
C PRO A 606 -16.12 38.88 2.37
N ALA A 607 -17.27 38.97 1.70
CA ALA A 607 -18.48 39.48 2.35
C ALA A 607 -18.86 38.51 3.47
N GLY A 608 -19.21 39.03 4.65
CA GLY A 608 -19.47 38.24 5.85
C GLY A 608 -20.41 37.04 5.62
N ARG A 609 -20.06 35.93 6.27
CA ARG A 609 -20.82 34.68 6.48
C ARG A 609 -22.06 34.50 5.59
N VAL A 610 -21.87 33.82 4.46
CA VAL A 610 -22.92 32.99 3.86
C VAL A 610 -22.58 31.54 4.20
N HIS A 611 -23.44 30.88 4.98
CA HIS A 611 -23.36 29.44 5.21
C HIS A 611 -23.43 28.70 3.87
N GLY A 612 -22.46 27.84 3.56
CA GLY A 612 -22.65 26.83 2.53
C GLY A 612 -21.48 26.43 1.61
N SER A 613 -20.24 26.87 1.82
CA SER A 613 -19.10 26.32 1.05
C SER A 613 -17.91 25.97 1.95
N ARG A 614 -17.49 24.70 1.85
CA ARG A 614 -16.36 24.06 2.54
C ARG A 614 -15.07 24.88 2.34
N GLY A 615 -14.39 25.17 3.45
CA GLY A 615 -13.16 25.95 3.48
C GLY A 615 -11.93 25.10 3.20
N TYR A 616 -11.22 25.41 2.12
CA TYR A 616 -9.83 24.97 1.87
C TYR A 616 -9.04 25.95 0.97
N GLU A 617 -9.38 27.25 0.92
CA GLU A 617 -8.65 28.24 0.08
C GLU A 617 -8.25 29.55 0.80
N TYR A 618 -8.26 29.61 2.13
CA TYR A 618 -8.09 30.88 2.86
C TYR A 618 -6.67 31.18 3.36
N ALA A 619 -5.63 30.81 2.62
CA ALA A 619 -4.24 31.09 2.99
C ALA A 619 -3.60 32.30 2.28
N GLU A 620 -4.23 32.87 1.24
CA GLU A 620 -3.52 33.80 0.31
C GLU A 620 -3.94 35.28 0.35
N GLY A 621 -4.80 35.71 1.28
CA GLY A 621 -5.17 37.12 1.46
C GLY A 621 -6.09 37.72 0.38
N PRO A 622 -6.45 39.03 0.45
CA PRO A 622 -7.39 39.68 -0.45
C PRO A 622 -6.86 39.77 -1.89
N ARG A 623 -7.70 39.39 -2.87
CA ARG A 623 -7.34 39.33 -4.30
C ARG A 623 -8.26 40.21 -5.16
N PRO A 624 -7.96 41.51 -5.33
CA PRO A 624 -8.83 42.42 -6.06
C PRO A 624 -8.87 42.08 -7.56
N LEU A 625 -10.07 42.11 -8.13
CA LEU A 625 -10.31 42.06 -9.56
C LEU A 625 -10.28 43.48 -10.12
N VAL A 626 -9.37 43.75 -11.04
CA VAL A 626 -9.16 45.09 -11.60
C VAL A 626 -9.24 45.11 -13.12
N LEU A 627 -9.62 46.27 -13.66
CA LEU A 627 -9.49 46.61 -15.08
C LEU A 627 -8.28 47.53 -15.28
N THR A 628 -7.23 47.06 -15.96
CA THR A 628 -6.06 47.89 -16.27
C THR A 628 -6.37 48.88 -17.39
N ALA A 629 -5.58 49.96 -17.47
CA ALA A 629 -5.63 50.87 -18.59
C ALA A 629 -5.51 50.14 -19.94
N GLU A 630 -4.68 49.08 -20.09
CA GLU A 630 -4.60 48.29 -21.33
C GLU A 630 -5.80 47.38 -21.63
N ARG A 631 -6.94 47.57 -20.95
CA ARG A 631 -8.22 46.87 -21.21
C ARG A 631 -8.20 45.40 -20.73
N GLN A 632 -7.31 45.05 -19.82
CA GLN A 632 -7.21 43.71 -19.26
C GLN A 632 -7.96 43.63 -17.94
N VAL A 633 -8.79 42.59 -17.77
CA VAL A 633 -9.45 42.29 -16.50
C VAL A 633 -8.73 41.13 -15.86
N LYS A 634 -8.11 41.37 -14.70
CA LYS A 634 -7.32 40.36 -13.99
C LYS A 634 -7.49 40.47 -12.48
N ARG A 635 -7.46 39.30 -11.84
CA ARG A 635 -7.40 39.19 -10.39
C ARG A 635 -5.93 39.25 -10.01
N LEU A 636 -5.56 40.26 -9.23
CA LEU A 636 -4.18 40.49 -8.80
C LEU A 636 -3.93 39.82 -7.46
N ALA A 637 -2.70 39.35 -7.26
CA ALA A 637 -2.27 38.68 -6.04
C ALA A 637 -1.44 39.64 -5.17
N ALA A 638 -1.21 39.28 -3.90
CA ALA A 638 -0.45 40.11 -2.97
C ALA A 638 0.98 40.46 -3.48
N ILE A 639 1.56 39.63 -4.35
CA ILE A 639 2.87 39.88 -4.96
C ILE A 639 2.89 41.11 -5.89
N ASP A 640 1.74 41.49 -6.46
CA ASP A 640 1.60 42.67 -7.32
C ASP A 640 1.62 43.99 -6.51
N PHE A 641 1.51 43.89 -5.18
CA PHE A 641 1.40 45.02 -4.23
C PHE A 641 2.43 44.93 -3.09
N PRO A 642 3.75 45.11 -3.36
CA PRO A 642 4.80 45.11 -2.35
C PRO A 642 4.76 46.31 -1.38
N VAL A 643 3.91 47.30 -1.63
CA VAL A 643 3.71 48.49 -0.81
C VAL A 643 2.21 48.74 -0.62
N PRO A 644 1.79 49.40 0.47
CA PRO A 644 0.41 49.80 0.67
C PRO A 644 -0.12 50.66 -0.49
N VAL A 645 -1.35 50.39 -0.91
CA VAL A 645 -2.03 51.06 -2.02
C VAL A 645 -3.16 51.92 -1.48
N GLU A 646 -3.30 53.12 -2.03
CA GLU A 646 -4.38 54.05 -1.71
C GLU A 646 -5.20 54.33 -2.97
N ALA A 647 -6.49 54.63 -2.79
CA ALA A 647 -7.36 55.02 -3.88
C ALA A 647 -6.99 56.45 -4.33
N LEU A 648 -6.52 56.59 -5.56
CA LEU A 648 -6.10 57.86 -6.15
C LEU A 648 -7.29 58.74 -6.53
N ASP A 649 -8.36 58.12 -7.02
CA ASP A 649 -9.64 58.75 -7.37
C ASP A 649 -10.71 57.65 -7.47
N ARG A 650 -11.97 58.01 -7.75
CA ARG A 650 -13.08 57.07 -7.87
C ARG A 650 -13.87 57.27 -9.16
N MET A 651 -14.21 56.19 -9.84
CA MET A 651 -15.02 56.18 -11.05
C MET A 651 -16.26 55.29 -10.88
N ARG A 652 -17.40 55.79 -11.36
CA ARG A 652 -18.64 55.01 -11.32
C ARG A 652 -18.62 53.94 -12.40
N ILE A 653 -18.76 52.68 -12.00
CA ILE A 653 -18.93 51.55 -12.92
C ILE A 653 -20.40 51.48 -13.36
N PRO A 654 -20.72 51.53 -14.66
CA PRO A 654 -22.10 51.39 -15.14
C PRO A 654 -22.71 50.05 -14.74
N LYS A 655 -24.00 50.03 -14.35
CA LYS A 655 -24.71 48.79 -13.96
C LYS A 655 -24.80 47.76 -15.10
N THR A 656 -24.67 48.20 -16.35
CA THR A 656 -24.67 47.37 -17.57
C THR A 656 -23.28 46.87 -17.97
N PHE A 657 -22.23 47.15 -17.18
CA PHE A 657 -20.87 46.76 -17.50
C PHE A 657 -20.68 45.23 -17.44
N ASN A 658 -20.16 44.66 -18.53
CA ASN A 658 -19.84 43.23 -18.61
C ASN A 658 -18.34 43.03 -18.88
N ALA A 659 -17.63 42.42 -17.94
CA ALA A 659 -16.19 42.16 -18.02
C ALA A 659 -15.79 41.20 -19.17
N ARG A 660 -16.71 40.35 -19.66
CA ARG A 660 -16.45 39.44 -20.80
C ARG A 660 -16.55 40.17 -22.15
N SER A 661 -17.32 41.25 -22.23
CA SER A 661 -17.47 42.04 -23.45
C SER A 661 -16.21 42.85 -23.78
N PRO A 662 -15.60 42.68 -24.97
CA PRO A 662 -14.45 43.48 -25.40
C PRO A 662 -14.76 44.97 -25.63
N GLN A 663 -16.02 45.30 -25.93
CA GLN A 663 -16.45 46.69 -26.13
C GLN A 663 -16.61 47.40 -24.80
N SER A 664 -17.32 46.81 -23.84
CA SER A 664 -17.50 47.37 -22.50
C SER A 664 -16.16 47.60 -21.76
N ARG A 665 -15.19 46.68 -21.91
CA ARG A 665 -13.82 46.86 -21.39
C ARG A 665 -13.08 48.02 -22.03
N ARG A 666 -13.27 48.23 -23.33
CA ARG A 666 -12.64 49.34 -24.08
C ARG A 666 -13.19 50.68 -23.61
N ASP A 667 -14.51 50.80 -23.48
CA ASP A 667 -15.17 52.04 -23.10
C ASP A 667 -14.78 52.45 -21.67
N LEU A 668 -14.84 51.52 -20.72
CA LEU A 668 -14.49 51.80 -19.32
C LEU A 668 -12.98 52.08 -19.14
N ALA A 669 -12.09 51.37 -19.85
CA ALA A 669 -10.65 51.66 -19.83
C ALA A 669 -10.31 52.98 -20.55
N SER A 670 -11.10 53.41 -21.53
CA SER A 670 -10.94 54.73 -22.15
C SER A 670 -11.32 55.83 -21.17
N GLN A 671 -12.44 55.67 -20.46
CA GLN A 671 -12.85 56.59 -19.40
C GLN A 671 -11.79 56.66 -18.30
N LEU A 672 -11.24 55.52 -17.87
CA LEU A 672 -10.14 55.45 -16.89
C LEU A 672 -8.94 56.30 -17.32
N ARG A 673 -8.51 56.20 -18.58
CA ARG A 673 -7.40 57.01 -19.11
C ARG A 673 -7.75 58.50 -19.17
N THR A 674 -8.95 58.86 -19.61
CA THR A 674 -9.38 60.27 -19.66
C THR A 674 -9.43 60.88 -18.27
N LYS A 675 -9.93 60.13 -17.28
CA LYS A 675 -10.14 60.64 -15.92
C LYS A 675 -8.85 60.67 -15.08
N ALA A 676 -8.03 59.63 -15.15
CA ALA A 676 -6.88 59.46 -14.26
C ALA A 676 -5.53 59.35 -14.98
N GLY A 677 -5.48 59.43 -16.32
CA GLY A 677 -4.24 59.28 -17.08
C GLY A 677 -3.19 60.37 -16.85
N HIS A 678 -3.56 61.50 -16.22
CA HIS A 678 -2.67 62.58 -15.80
C HIS A 678 -2.16 62.43 -14.35
N ILE A 679 -2.65 61.43 -13.61
CA ILE A 679 -2.28 61.21 -12.21
C ILE A 679 -0.99 60.39 -12.15
N THR A 680 0.13 61.03 -11.84
CA THR A 680 1.38 60.37 -11.47
C THR A 680 1.44 60.20 -9.95
N PRO A 681 1.57 58.97 -9.43
CA PRO A 681 1.66 58.75 -7.99
C PRO A 681 2.96 59.34 -7.42
N GLU A 682 2.89 59.92 -6.22
CA GLU A 682 4.09 60.33 -5.49
C GLU A 682 4.96 59.10 -5.18
N ARG A 683 6.23 59.15 -5.59
CA ARG A 683 7.21 58.15 -5.15
C ARG A 683 7.45 58.35 -3.64
N ARG A 684 6.79 57.53 -2.81
CA ARG A 684 7.12 57.46 -1.37
C ARG A 684 8.62 57.18 -1.24
N SER A 685 9.34 58.14 -0.64
CA SER A 685 10.74 57.97 -0.26
C SER A 685 10.86 56.72 0.61
N ARG A 686 11.86 55.87 0.34
CA ARG A 686 12.18 54.73 1.21
C ARG A 686 12.47 55.30 2.60
N GLY A 687 11.55 55.14 3.55
CA GLY A 687 11.80 55.44 4.95
C GLY A 687 13.10 54.77 5.40
N ARG A 688 13.88 55.44 6.26
CA ARG A 688 15.16 54.93 6.81
C ARG A 688 14.99 53.46 7.20
N ALA A 689 15.92 52.61 6.77
CA ALA A 689 15.86 51.19 7.06
C ALA A 689 15.89 50.96 8.58
N ALA A 690 14.96 50.18 9.11
CA ALA A 690 14.87 49.84 10.54
C ALA A 690 16.17 49.26 11.13
N ALA A 691 17.06 48.73 10.28
CA ALA A 691 18.38 48.24 10.64
C ALA A 691 19.37 49.35 11.10
N ALA A 692 19.09 50.62 10.81
CA ALA A 692 19.96 51.74 11.22
C ALA A 692 19.86 52.07 12.72
N ASP A 693 18.73 51.72 13.36
CA ASP A 693 18.43 52.04 14.76
C ASP A 693 18.49 50.81 15.69
N ASP A 694 18.91 49.64 15.17
CA ASP A 694 19.01 48.40 15.96
C ASP A 694 20.26 48.42 16.84
N ARG A 695 20.05 48.33 18.16
CA ARG A 695 21.11 48.36 19.18
C ARG A 695 22.05 47.13 19.07
N GLU A 696 21.54 45.98 18.65
CA GLU A 696 22.30 44.75 18.54
C GLU A 696 23.25 44.78 17.34
N ILE A 697 22.79 45.24 16.18
CA ILE A 697 23.64 45.52 15.02
C ILE A 697 24.76 46.50 15.38
N SER A 698 24.45 47.53 16.15
CA SER A 698 25.43 48.53 16.59
C SER A 698 26.47 47.93 17.56
N ARG A 699 26.03 47.03 18.46
CA ARG A 699 26.90 46.26 19.36
C ARG A 699 27.82 45.33 18.57
N LEU A 700 27.25 44.47 17.72
CA LEU A 700 27.98 43.51 16.88
C LEU A 700 28.98 44.21 15.95
N ARG A 701 28.64 45.37 15.38
CA ARG A 701 29.60 46.18 14.58
C ARG A 701 30.76 46.72 15.41
N SER A 702 30.53 47.04 16.68
CA SER A 702 31.56 47.54 17.58
C SER A 702 32.47 46.41 18.06
N GLU A 703 31.90 45.28 18.45
CA GLU A 703 32.63 44.04 18.81
C GLU A 703 33.48 43.54 17.64
N LEU A 704 32.93 43.52 16.42
CA LEU A 704 33.66 43.12 15.22
C LEU A 704 34.88 44.03 14.94
N ARG A 705 34.76 45.34 15.16
CA ARG A 705 35.88 46.28 14.97
C ARG A 705 36.94 46.17 16.07
N ALA A 706 36.54 45.83 17.28
CA ALA A 706 37.44 45.68 18.42
C ALA A 706 38.22 44.34 18.39
N HIS A 707 37.74 43.36 17.62
CA HIS A 707 38.36 42.05 17.55
C HIS A 707 39.74 42.09 16.85
N PRO A 708 40.80 41.45 17.40
CA PRO A 708 42.17 41.48 16.86
C PRO A 708 42.27 41.08 15.37
N CYS A 709 41.48 40.07 14.95
CA CYS A 709 41.44 39.61 13.57
C CYS A 709 40.81 40.60 12.56
N HIS A 710 40.24 41.73 13.01
CA HIS A 710 39.63 42.72 12.11
C HIS A 710 40.65 43.36 11.16
N GLY A 711 41.90 43.51 11.63
CA GLY A 711 43.03 44.09 10.89
C GLY A 711 43.94 43.09 10.17
N CYS A 712 43.54 41.82 10.04
CA CYS A 712 44.32 40.82 9.30
C CYS A 712 44.29 41.10 7.79
N ASP A 713 45.44 41.04 7.11
CA ASP A 713 45.52 41.24 5.65
C ASP A 713 44.91 40.07 4.85
N GLU A 714 44.96 38.85 5.39
CA GLU A 714 44.38 37.63 4.81
C GLU A 714 42.96 37.34 5.32
N ARG A 715 42.31 38.33 5.93
CA ARG A 715 40.99 38.18 6.59
C ARG A 715 39.91 37.61 5.69
N GLU A 716 39.86 38.00 4.41
CA GLU A 716 38.84 37.47 3.50
C GLU A 716 39.11 35.99 3.14
N ASP A 717 40.36 35.53 3.22
CA ASP A 717 40.72 34.13 2.95
C ASP A 717 40.34 33.24 4.13
N HIS A 718 40.67 33.64 5.35
CA HIS A 718 40.16 33.01 6.56
C HIS A 718 38.62 33.03 6.62
N ALA A 719 37.98 34.12 6.16
CA ALA A 719 36.51 34.19 6.09
C ALA A 719 35.91 33.23 5.06
N ARG A 720 36.58 32.99 3.92
CA ARG A 720 36.15 31.97 2.95
C ARG A 720 36.22 30.56 3.54
N TRP A 721 37.28 30.25 4.30
CA TRP A 721 37.41 28.98 5.02
C TRP A 721 36.37 28.83 6.11
N ALA A 722 36.13 29.88 6.92
CA ALA A 722 35.09 29.89 7.94
C ALA A 722 33.67 29.71 7.33
N GLU A 723 33.37 30.32 6.17
CA GLU A 723 32.08 30.11 5.50
C GLU A 723 31.90 28.65 5.05
N ARG A 724 32.96 28.02 4.52
CA ARG A 724 32.95 26.60 4.15
C ARG A 724 32.80 25.70 5.38
N TYR A 725 33.52 25.98 6.46
CA TYR A 725 33.41 25.30 7.75
C TYR A 725 31.97 25.35 8.27
N HIS A 726 31.36 26.54 8.37
CA HIS A 726 29.99 26.68 8.88
C HIS A 726 28.92 26.09 7.96
N ARG A 727 29.17 26.05 6.64
CA ARG A 727 28.28 25.36 5.69
C ARG A 727 28.35 23.84 5.92
N LEU A 728 29.55 23.29 5.90
CA LEU A 728 29.78 21.87 6.13
C LEU A 728 29.26 21.44 7.52
N LYS A 729 29.48 22.24 8.56
CA LYS A 729 29.00 21.98 9.94
C LYS A 729 27.49 21.91 10.01
N ARG A 730 26.78 22.79 9.31
CA ARG A 730 25.31 22.73 9.20
C ARG A 730 24.84 21.50 8.42
N ASP A 731 25.53 21.17 7.34
CA ASP A 731 25.21 19.98 6.54
C ASP A 731 25.44 18.71 7.39
N THR A 732 26.55 18.61 8.12
CA THR A 732 26.85 17.53 9.08
C THR A 732 25.79 17.44 10.16
N GLN A 733 25.45 18.53 10.85
CA GLN A 733 24.38 18.54 11.85
C GLN A 733 23.02 18.13 11.26
N ALA A 734 22.74 18.49 10.00
CA ALA A 734 21.52 18.06 9.31
C ALA A 734 21.55 16.58 8.89
N LEU A 735 22.73 15.99 8.70
CA LEU A 735 22.91 14.55 8.46
C LEU A 735 22.82 13.78 9.79
N GLU A 736 23.46 14.24 10.86
CA GLU A 736 23.35 13.68 12.22
C GLU A 736 21.90 13.64 12.69
N ARG A 737 21.17 14.75 12.60
CA ARG A 737 19.73 14.78 12.93
C ARG A 737 18.91 13.84 12.05
N ARG A 738 19.32 13.59 10.80
CA ARG A 738 18.67 12.62 9.91
C ARG A 738 18.93 11.18 10.34
N ILE A 739 20.14 10.89 10.85
CA ILE A 739 20.49 9.61 11.44
C ILE A 739 19.63 9.36 12.69
N GLU A 740 19.64 10.28 13.64
CA GLU A 740 18.86 10.19 14.88
C GLU A 740 17.33 10.14 14.63
N GLY A 741 16.88 10.74 13.52
CA GLY A 741 15.48 10.69 13.09
C GLY A 741 15.04 9.31 12.62
N ARG A 742 15.95 8.51 12.05
CA ARG A 742 15.67 7.21 11.41
C ARG A 742 15.92 6.01 12.32
N THR A 743 16.94 6.05 13.17
CA THR A 743 17.38 4.90 14.00
C THR A 743 16.52 4.62 15.24
N ASN A 744 15.51 5.47 15.55
CA ASN A 744 14.71 5.31 16.78
C ASN A 744 13.22 5.62 16.57
N THR A 745 12.72 5.58 15.34
CA THR A 745 11.34 5.99 15.05
C THR A 745 10.34 5.05 15.73
N ILE A 746 10.57 3.74 15.66
CA ILE A 746 9.65 2.72 16.19
C ILE A 746 9.59 2.77 17.72
N ALA A 747 10.75 2.82 18.38
CA ALA A 747 10.84 2.93 19.83
C ALA A 747 10.16 4.22 20.35
N ARG A 748 10.35 5.36 19.66
CA ARG A 748 9.67 6.62 20.02
C ARG A 748 8.16 6.54 19.83
N THR A 749 7.69 5.89 18.77
CA THR A 749 6.26 5.66 18.56
C THR A 749 5.67 4.78 19.66
N PHE A 750 6.38 3.71 20.05
CA PHE A 750 5.98 2.88 21.18
C PHE A 750 5.90 3.67 22.50
N ASP A 751 6.87 4.56 22.78
CA ASP A 751 6.80 5.43 23.96
C ASP A 751 5.57 6.36 23.95
N ARG A 752 5.22 6.93 22.78
CA ARG A 752 4.02 7.77 22.64
C ARG A 752 2.74 6.97 22.89
N ILE A 753 2.67 5.76 22.34
CA ILE A 753 1.54 4.84 22.57
C ILE A 753 1.47 4.44 24.05
N HIS A 754 2.59 4.11 24.68
CA HIS A 754 2.64 3.78 26.11
C HIS A 754 2.16 4.96 26.96
N ALA A 755 2.56 6.19 26.64
CA ALA A 755 2.10 7.40 27.31
C ALA A 755 0.58 7.61 27.18
N LEU A 756 0.03 7.49 25.97
CA LEU A 756 -1.42 7.56 25.73
C LEU A 756 -2.17 6.47 26.52
N LEU A 757 -1.70 5.23 26.45
CA LEU A 757 -2.32 4.10 27.17
C LEU A 757 -2.21 4.26 28.70
N THR A 758 -1.17 4.92 29.18
CA THR A 758 -1.03 5.27 30.61
C THR A 758 -2.05 6.33 31.02
N GLU A 759 -2.22 7.39 30.21
CA GLU A 759 -3.22 8.43 30.46
C GLU A 759 -4.64 7.87 30.45
N LEU A 760 -4.92 6.93 29.54
CA LEU A 760 -6.21 6.24 29.45
C LEU A 760 -6.37 5.13 30.52
N ASP A 761 -5.42 4.91 31.43
CA ASP A 761 -5.45 3.87 32.48
C ASP A 761 -5.53 2.43 31.93
N TYR A 762 -4.93 2.17 30.76
CA TYR A 762 -4.68 0.82 30.23
C TYR A 762 -3.39 0.21 30.76
N LEU A 763 -2.40 1.07 31.03
CA LEU A 763 -1.09 0.71 31.57
C LEU A 763 -0.81 1.54 32.83
N ARG A 764 -0.10 0.95 33.79
CA ARG A 764 0.47 1.65 34.95
C ARG A 764 1.91 1.19 35.08
N GLU A 765 2.84 2.02 34.61
CA GLU A 765 4.25 1.65 34.52
C GLU A 765 4.45 0.36 33.69
N ASP A 766 4.81 -0.74 34.35
CA ASP A 766 4.99 -2.08 33.76
C ASP A 766 3.79 -3.01 33.97
N GLU A 767 2.73 -2.55 34.64
CA GLU A 767 1.53 -3.35 34.90
C GLU A 767 0.41 -3.04 33.90
N VAL A 768 -0.22 -4.12 33.42
CA VAL A 768 -1.41 -4.04 32.58
C VAL A 768 -2.66 -4.02 33.45
N THR A 769 -3.44 -2.94 33.34
CA THR A 769 -4.67 -2.77 34.13
C THR A 769 -5.79 -3.70 33.66
N VAL A 770 -6.94 -3.68 34.33
CA VAL A 770 -8.14 -4.42 33.88
C VAL A 770 -8.61 -3.93 32.50
N HIS A 771 -8.44 -2.64 32.20
CA HIS A 771 -8.73 -2.08 30.87
C HIS A 771 -7.70 -2.55 29.84
N GLY A 772 -6.41 -2.57 30.21
CA GLY A 772 -5.34 -3.19 29.44
C GLY A 772 -5.65 -4.64 29.05
N LYS A 773 -5.99 -5.48 30.03
CA LYS A 773 -6.33 -6.90 29.80
C LYS A 773 -7.54 -7.09 28.88
N ARG A 774 -8.45 -6.11 28.83
CA ARG A 774 -9.58 -6.10 27.89
C ARG A 774 -9.10 -5.80 26.47
N LEU A 775 -8.31 -4.73 26.29
CA LEU A 775 -7.73 -4.34 25.01
C LEU A 775 -6.85 -5.45 24.42
N ALA A 776 -6.09 -6.16 25.26
CA ALA A 776 -5.25 -7.28 24.86
C ALA A 776 -6.00 -8.41 24.11
N ARG A 777 -7.32 -8.53 24.32
CA ARG A 777 -8.21 -9.53 23.71
C ARG A 777 -8.94 -9.05 22.46
N LEU A 778 -8.77 -7.78 22.09
CA LEU A 778 -9.39 -7.18 20.92
C LEU A 778 -8.33 -7.01 19.83
N TYR A 779 -8.61 -7.56 18.66
CA TYR A 779 -7.71 -7.58 17.52
C TYR A 779 -8.37 -6.83 16.35
N GLY A 780 -7.75 -5.74 15.90
CA GLY A 780 -8.23 -4.95 14.79
C GLY A 780 -7.70 -3.52 14.86
N GLU A 781 -7.96 -2.74 13.81
CA GLU A 781 -7.51 -1.34 13.73
C GLU A 781 -8.22 -0.43 14.74
N LEU A 782 -9.46 -0.76 15.13
CA LEU A 782 -10.30 0.00 16.06
C LEU A 782 -10.45 -0.69 17.42
N ASP A 783 -9.39 -1.38 17.86
CA ASP A 783 -9.31 -2.12 19.11
C ASP A 783 -9.50 -1.23 20.35
N LEU A 784 -8.86 -0.05 20.38
CA LEU A 784 -8.94 0.91 21.48
C LEU A 784 -10.33 1.57 21.54
N LEU A 785 -10.94 1.93 20.41
CA LEU A 785 -12.33 2.39 20.34
C LEU A 785 -13.29 1.33 20.86
N ALA A 786 -13.13 0.06 20.44
CA ALA A 786 -13.95 -1.04 20.92
C ALA A 786 -13.82 -1.24 22.44
N SER A 787 -12.60 -1.15 22.97
CA SER A 787 -12.35 -1.24 24.42
C SER A 787 -12.97 -0.09 25.20
N GLU A 788 -12.89 1.15 24.69
CA GLU A 788 -13.51 2.32 25.29
C GLU A 788 -15.04 2.27 25.22
N CYS A 789 -15.63 1.71 24.16
CA CYS A 789 -17.07 1.47 24.09
C CYS A 789 -17.55 0.48 25.16
N LEU A 790 -16.78 -0.59 25.43
CA LEU A 790 -17.03 -1.51 26.54
C LEU A 790 -16.86 -0.82 27.90
N ARG A 791 -15.87 0.07 28.05
CA ARG A 791 -15.63 0.83 29.29
C ARG A 791 -16.75 1.83 29.57
N ALA A 792 -17.17 2.58 28.57
CA ALA A 792 -18.25 3.55 28.64
C ALA A 792 -19.65 2.89 28.63
N ARG A 793 -19.74 1.56 28.52
CA ARG A 793 -20.98 0.77 28.49
C ARG A 793 -21.94 1.19 27.37
N VAL A 794 -21.39 1.62 26.23
CA VAL A 794 -22.17 2.08 25.06
C VAL A 794 -23.08 0.99 24.51
N TRP A 795 -22.64 -0.27 24.63
CA TRP A 795 -23.35 -1.44 24.10
C TRP A 795 -24.29 -2.11 25.11
N GLU A 796 -24.37 -1.59 26.33
CA GLU A 796 -25.27 -2.15 27.35
C GLU A 796 -26.73 -1.88 26.96
N GLY A 797 -27.59 -2.90 27.07
CA GLY A 797 -29.01 -2.80 26.74
C GLY A 797 -29.35 -2.90 25.24
N LEU A 798 -28.36 -3.01 24.35
CA LEU A 798 -28.61 -3.28 22.93
C LEU A 798 -29.08 -4.72 22.71
N SER A 799 -30.06 -4.90 21.82
CA SER A 799 -30.43 -6.23 21.30
C SER A 799 -29.30 -6.84 20.45
N PRO A 800 -29.31 -8.17 20.19
CA PRO A 800 -28.29 -8.80 19.36
C PRO A 800 -28.12 -8.15 17.98
N ALA A 801 -29.22 -7.80 17.30
CA ALA A 801 -29.17 -7.15 15.99
C ALA A 801 -28.63 -5.72 16.05
N GLU A 802 -29.01 -4.94 17.07
CA GLU A 802 -28.46 -3.60 17.30
C GLU A 802 -26.97 -3.63 17.61
N LEU A 803 -26.52 -4.62 18.38
CA LEU A 803 -25.10 -4.82 18.69
C LEU A 803 -24.30 -5.20 17.44
N ALA A 804 -24.82 -6.11 16.60
CA ALA A 804 -24.21 -6.46 15.31
C ALA A 804 -24.04 -5.22 14.41
N ALA A 805 -25.06 -4.35 14.38
CA ALA A 805 -25.01 -3.09 13.63
C ALA A 805 -23.90 -2.17 14.15
N CYS A 806 -23.77 -2.02 15.47
CA CYS A 806 -22.73 -1.18 16.07
C CYS A 806 -21.32 -1.72 15.82
N VAL A 807 -21.12 -3.02 16.06
CA VAL A 807 -19.82 -3.68 15.86
C VAL A 807 -19.38 -3.67 14.40
N SER A 808 -20.34 -3.67 13.46
CA SER A 808 -20.01 -3.56 12.03
C SER A 808 -19.22 -2.30 11.67
N ALA A 809 -19.40 -1.21 12.41
CA ALA A 809 -18.69 0.04 12.16
C ALA A 809 -17.18 -0.02 12.48
N LEU A 810 -16.76 -1.02 13.26
CA LEU A 810 -15.36 -1.23 13.63
C LEU A 810 -14.57 -1.95 12.52
N VAL A 811 -15.25 -2.68 11.63
CA VAL A 811 -14.60 -3.54 10.63
C VAL A 811 -14.87 -3.08 9.21
N PHE A 812 -16.03 -2.49 8.95
CA PHE A 812 -16.41 -2.10 7.60
C PHE A 812 -15.59 -0.91 7.12
N GLU A 813 -15.31 -0.91 5.81
CA GLU A 813 -14.68 0.20 5.11
C GLU A 813 -15.32 0.30 3.72
N ALA A 814 -15.98 1.42 3.48
CA ALA A 814 -16.57 1.71 2.19
C ALA A 814 -15.50 2.18 1.21
N ARG A 815 -15.57 1.68 -0.02
CA ARG A 815 -14.82 2.23 -1.15
C ARG A 815 -15.56 3.48 -1.65
N GLN A 816 -15.54 4.58 -0.89
CA GLN A 816 -16.31 5.78 -1.23
C GLN A 816 -15.58 6.73 -2.18
N SER A 817 -16.35 7.28 -3.12
CA SER A 817 -16.07 8.54 -3.81
C SER A 817 -16.53 9.71 -2.93
N ASP A 818 -15.87 10.88 -3.06
CA ASP A 818 -16.08 12.11 -2.27
C ASP A 818 -17.54 12.63 -2.14
N ASP A 819 -18.49 12.10 -2.91
CA ASP A 819 -19.91 12.50 -2.98
C ASP A 819 -20.91 11.51 -2.33
N ALA A 820 -20.47 10.59 -1.46
CA ALA A 820 -21.36 9.59 -0.87
C ALA A 820 -22.46 10.18 0.06
N VAL A 821 -23.69 9.67 -0.07
CA VAL A 821 -24.83 10.01 0.81
C VAL A 821 -24.61 9.41 2.20
N ALA A 822 -25.06 10.11 3.24
CA ALA A 822 -24.99 9.61 4.62
C ALA A 822 -25.60 8.19 4.73
N PRO A 823 -24.88 7.23 5.33
CA PRO A 823 -25.31 5.85 5.36
C PRO A 823 -26.60 5.67 6.17
N LYS A 824 -27.44 4.74 5.74
CA LYS A 824 -28.62 4.34 6.52
C LYS A 824 -28.13 3.62 7.78
N VAL A 825 -28.73 3.95 8.92
CA VAL A 825 -28.45 3.31 10.20
C VAL A 825 -29.75 2.93 10.90
N PRO A 826 -29.78 1.84 11.69
CA PRO A 826 -30.95 1.48 12.47
C PRO A 826 -31.34 2.60 13.45
N GLY A 827 -32.64 2.73 13.72
CA GLY A 827 -33.18 3.69 14.69
C GLY A 827 -32.95 3.28 16.14
N GLY A 828 -33.63 3.95 17.07
CA GLY A 828 -33.65 3.56 18.48
C GLY A 828 -32.29 3.61 19.17
N ALA A 829 -31.98 2.59 19.97
CA ALA A 829 -30.78 2.53 20.81
C ALA A 829 -29.50 2.38 19.96
N ALA A 830 -29.56 1.66 18.84
CA ALA A 830 -28.41 1.52 17.93
C ALA A 830 -27.95 2.86 17.36
N LYS A 831 -28.86 3.76 16.95
CA LYS A 831 -28.49 5.10 16.46
C LYS A 831 -27.74 5.90 17.52
N VAL A 832 -28.19 5.82 18.77
CA VAL A 832 -27.55 6.51 19.89
C VAL A 832 -26.17 5.93 20.14
N ALA A 833 -26.05 4.59 20.20
CA ALA A 833 -24.78 3.91 20.40
C ALA A 833 -23.76 4.23 19.28
N LEU A 834 -24.16 4.20 18.00
CA LEU A 834 -23.32 4.59 16.88
C LEU A 834 -22.85 6.06 16.98
N GLY A 835 -23.74 6.96 17.38
CA GLY A 835 -23.37 8.36 17.64
C GLY A 835 -22.36 8.51 18.78
N GLU A 836 -22.50 7.74 19.86
CA GLU A 836 -21.53 7.70 20.95
C GLU A 836 -20.19 7.10 20.53
N MET A 837 -20.18 6.07 19.67
CA MET A 837 -18.94 5.52 19.11
C MET A 837 -18.14 6.58 18.36
N VAL A 838 -18.80 7.37 17.49
CA VAL A 838 -18.15 8.49 16.78
C VAL A 838 -17.65 9.56 17.74
N ARG A 839 -18.39 9.87 18.82
CA ARG A 839 -17.95 10.82 19.86
C ARG A 839 -16.76 10.32 20.66
N ILE A 840 -16.71 9.03 20.99
CA ILE A 840 -15.56 8.41 21.66
C ILE A 840 -14.35 8.48 20.72
N TRP A 841 -14.52 8.09 19.46
CA TRP A 841 -13.47 8.18 18.46
C TRP A 841 -12.91 9.61 18.35
N GLY A 842 -13.76 10.63 18.22
CA GLY A 842 -13.28 12.02 18.15
C GLY A 842 -12.51 12.51 19.39
N ARG A 843 -12.76 11.92 20.57
CA ARG A 843 -11.95 12.19 21.77
C ARG A 843 -10.62 11.45 21.72
N LEU A 844 -10.61 10.20 21.24
CA LEU A 844 -9.40 9.42 21.05
C LEU A 844 -8.49 10.06 20.00
N ASP A 845 -9.03 10.53 18.88
CA ASP A 845 -8.32 11.23 17.81
C ASP A 845 -7.64 12.51 18.34
N ALA A 846 -8.34 13.30 19.16
CA ALA A 846 -7.76 14.49 19.81
C ALA A 846 -6.62 14.15 20.79
N LEU A 847 -6.74 13.05 21.54
CA LEU A 847 -5.68 12.56 22.42
C LEU A 847 -4.50 11.99 21.62
N GLU A 848 -4.76 11.27 20.54
CA GLU A 848 -3.74 10.79 19.60
C GLU A 848 -2.93 11.99 19.06
N GLU A 849 -3.60 13.08 18.67
CA GLU A 849 -2.94 14.33 18.23
C GLU A 849 -2.06 14.96 19.33
N GLU A 850 -2.54 15.02 20.58
CA GLU A 850 -1.78 15.54 21.73
C GLU A 850 -0.49 14.75 21.98
N HIS A 851 -0.56 13.43 21.89
CA HIS A 851 0.60 12.52 22.04
C HIS A 851 1.47 12.44 20.78
N ARG A 852 1.14 13.20 19.72
CA ARG A 852 1.83 13.19 18.41
C ARG A 852 1.81 11.81 17.76
N ILE A 853 0.69 11.12 17.88
CA ILE A 853 0.34 9.92 17.13
C ILE A 853 -0.50 10.38 15.94
N ASN A 854 -0.08 10.06 14.73
CA ASN A 854 -0.72 10.58 13.52
C ASN A 854 -0.94 9.47 12.48
N GLN A 855 -2.15 9.43 11.92
CA GLN A 855 -2.49 8.49 10.84
C GLN A 855 -1.62 8.68 9.60
N ALA A 856 -1.04 9.87 9.40
CA ALA A 856 -0.10 10.15 8.31
C ALA A 856 1.20 9.32 8.42
N GLU A 857 1.62 8.96 9.64
CA GLU A 857 2.71 8.00 9.87
C GLU A 857 2.17 6.56 9.94
N GLY A 858 0.88 6.36 9.67
CA GLY A 858 0.12 5.11 9.71
C GLY A 858 0.02 4.48 11.10
N VAL A 859 -0.05 5.33 12.14
CA VAL A 859 -0.27 4.95 13.53
C VAL A 859 -1.48 5.73 14.04
N GLY A 860 -2.39 5.09 14.78
CA GLY A 860 -3.66 5.70 15.22
C GLY A 860 -4.88 5.07 14.57
N GLN A 861 -6.07 5.48 15.01
CA GLN A 861 -7.33 4.84 14.64
C GLN A 861 -8.10 5.62 13.58
N ARG A 862 -8.46 4.95 12.48
CA ARG A 862 -9.36 5.53 11.45
C ARG A 862 -10.76 5.86 12.00
N GLU A 863 -11.52 6.67 11.28
CA GLU A 863 -12.93 6.89 11.62
C GLU A 863 -13.75 5.60 11.45
N PRO A 864 -14.65 5.25 12.39
CA PRO A 864 -15.56 4.11 12.24
C PRO A 864 -16.57 4.35 11.11
N ASP A 865 -16.78 3.35 10.25
CA ASP A 865 -17.63 3.47 9.05
C ASP A 865 -19.02 2.87 9.28
N LEU A 866 -20.05 3.69 9.22
CA LEU A 866 -21.43 3.28 9.50
C LEU A 866 -22.15 2.59 8.33
N GLY A 867 -21.50 2.47 7.16
CA GLY A 867 -22.12 2.03 5.91
C GLY A 867 -22.71 0.62 5.92
N PHE A 868 -22.21 -0.29 6.76
CA PHE A 868 -22.72 -1.66 6.86
C PHE A 868 -23.68 -1.90 8.03
N ALA A 869 -23.87 -0.91 8.90
CA ALA A 869 -24.68 -1.06 10.12
C ALA A 869 -26.12 -1.48 9.82
N TRP A 870 -26.74 -0.92 8.78
CA TRP A 870 -28.10 -1.28 8.39
C TRP A 870 -28.20 -2.69 7.82
N ALA A 871 -27.26 -3.11 6.98
CA ALA A 871 -27.25 -4.47 6.40
C ALA A 871 -27.05 -5.53 7.50
N ALA A 872 -26.10 -5.30 8.42
CA ALA A 872 -25.86 -6.17 9.56
C ALA A 872 -27.09 -6.26 10.49
N TYR A 873 -27.77 -5.14 10.76
CA TYR A 873 -29.00 -5.10 11.55
C TYR A 873 -30.11 -5.95 10.92
N GLN A 874 -30.38 -5.75 9.64
CA GLN A 874 -31.45 -6.46 8.93
C GLN A 874 -31.17 -7.96 8.88
N TRP A 875 -29.93 -8.35 8.57
CA TRP A 875 -29.55 -9.75 8.52
C TRP A 875 -29.67 -10.44 9.89
N ALA A 876 -29.22 -9.79 10.96
CA ALA A 876 -29.38 -10.29 12.32
C ALA A 876 -30.84 -10.27 12.81
N SER A 877 -31.72 -9.51 12.14
CA SER A 877 -33.17 -9.44 12.39
C SER A 877 -33.98 -10.41 11.51
N ASP A 878 -33.32 -11.41 10.93
CA ASP A 878 -33.94 -12.47 10.13
C ASP A 878 -34.58 -12.03 8.79
N LYS A 879 -34.11 -10.93 8.20
CA LYS A 879 -34.52 -10.53 6.83
C LYS A 879 -33.97 -11.48 5.76
N SER A 880 -34.64 -11.58 4.61
CA SER A 880 -34.18 -12.42 3.50
C SER A 880 -32.90 -11.87 2.87
N LEU A 881 -32.11 -12.74 2.23
CA LEU A 881 -30.87 -12.34 1.56
C LEU A 881 -31.14 -11.32 0.45
N ASP A 882 -32.19 -11.53 -0.34
CA ASP A 882 -32.61 -10.63 -1.43
C ASP A 882 -32.90 -9.21 -0.92
N GLU A 883 -33.67 -9.10 0.18
CA GLU A 883 -34.02 -7.80 0.77
C GLU A 883 -32.77 -7.05 1.24
N VAL A 884 -31.86 -7.74 1.93
CA VAL A 884 -30.64 -7.13 2.48
C VAL A 884 -29.68 -6.69 1.37
N LEU A 885 -29.42 -7.54 0.37
CA LEU A 885 -28.48 -7.23 -0.70
C LEU A 885 -28.99 -6.09 -1.59
N ARG A 886 -30.29 -6.07 -1.88
CA ARG A 886 -30.92 -5.01 -2.68
C ARG A 886 -30.83 -3.66 -2.00
N GLU A 887 -31.01 -3.60 -0.67
CA GLU A 887 -30.89 -2.34 0.06
C GLU A 887 -29.46 -1.90 0.32
N ALA A 888 -28.53 -2.84 0.47
CA ALA A 888 -27.11 -2.57 0.72
C ALA A 888 -26.31 -2.27 -0.55
N GLU A 889 -26.88 -2.53 -1.74
CA GLU A 889 -26.25 -2.36 -3.06
C GLU A 889 -24.84 -2.99 -3.13
N MET A 890 -24.68 -4.20 -2.59
CA MET A 890 -23.38 -4.89 -2.51
C MET A 890 -23.41 -6.33 -3.03
N PRO A 891 -22.28 -6.85 -3.55
CA PRO A 891 -22.18 -8.26 -3.94
C PRO A 891 -22.32 -9.20 -2.75
N ALA A 892 -22.95 -10.37 -2.97
CA ALA A 892 -23.18 -11.38 -1.93
C ALA A 892 -21.90 -11.87 -1.23
N GLY A 893 -20.79 -12.03 -1.96
CA GLY A 893 -19.53 -12.45 -1.34
C GLY A 893 -18.89 -11.36 -0.46
N ASP A 894 -19.06 -10.09 -0.80
CA ASP A 894 -18.63 -8.98 0.06
C ASP A 894 -19.48 -8.90 1.32
N PHE A 895 -20.80 -9.09 1.19
CA PHE A 895 -21.73 -9.19 2.31
C PHE A 895 -21.31 -10.32 3.27
N VAL A 896 -21.09 -11.55 2.76
CA VAL A 896 -20.64 -12.69 3.55
C VAL A 896 -19.30 -12.41 4.23
N ARG A 897 -18.33 -11.80 3.52
CA ARG A 897 -17.04 -11.44 4.09
C ARG A 897 -17.19 -10.48 5.27
N TRP A 898 -17.97 -9.41 5.10
CA TRP A 898 -18.20 -8.44 6.16
C TRP A 898 -18.95 -9.06 7.34
N CYS A 899 -19.98 -9.89 7.10
CA CYS A 899 -20.64 -10.64 8.16
C CYS A 899 -19.67 -11.52 8.95
N LYS A 900 -18.75 -12.23 8.29
CA LYS A 900 -17.73 -13.05 8.97
C LYS A 900 -16.76 -12.20 9.81
N GLN A 901 -16.36 -11.02 9.32
CA GLN A 901 -15.53 -10.09 10.10
C GLN A 901 -16.29 -9.52 11.31
N VAL A 902 -17.59 -9.24 11.16
CA VAL A 902 -18.44 -8.83 12.29
C VAL A 902 -18.59 -9.96 13.31
N ILE A 903 -18.79 -11.19 12.86
CA ILE A 903 -18.85 -12.38 13.72
C ILE A 903 -17.57 -12.55 14.52
N ASP A 904 -16.40 -12.41 13.89
CA ASP A 904 -15.10 -12.50 14.56
C ASP A 904 -14.98 -11.44 15.66
N VAL A 905 -15.22 -10.17 15.35
CA VAL A 905 -15.16 -9.08 16.34
C VAL A 905 -16.22 -9.24 17.43
N LEU A 906 -17.43 -9.72 17.12
CA LEU A 906 -18.43 -10.05 18.14
C LEU A 906 -17.95 -11.16 19.08
N GLY A 907 -17.25 -12.17 18.56
CA GLY A 907 -16.60 -13.20 19.36
C GLY A 907 -15.55 -12.62 20.32
N GLN A 908 -14.70 -11.73 19.81
CA GLN A 908 -13.71 -11.01 20.62
C GLN A 908 -14.36 -10.11 21.68
N VAL A 909 -15.41 -9.35 21.31
CA VAL A 909 -16.20 -8.51 22.23
C VAL A 909 -16.84 -9.37 23.33
N ALA A 910 -17.35 -10.57 22.99
CA ALA A 910 -17.92 -11.49 23.97
C ALA A 910 -16.86 -12.01 24.97
N ALA A 911 -15.62 -12.19 24.53
CA ALA A 911 -14.50 -12.63 25.37
C ALA A 911 -13.87 -11.49 26.21
N ALA A 912 -13.96 -10.26 25.72
CA ALA A 912 -13.41 -9.06 26.35
C ALA A 912 -14.41 -8.37 27.30
N ALA A 913 -15.71 -8.57 27.11
CA ALA A 913 -16.75 -7.98 27.94
C ALA A 913 -16.58 -8.34 29.44
N PRO A 914 -16.81 -7.39 30.37
CA PRO A 914 -16.61 -7.62 31.80
C PRO A 914 -17.45 -8.80 32.31
N ALA A 915 -16.91 -9.66 33.17
CA ALA A 915 -17.74 -10.59 33.93
C ALA A 915 -18.61 -9.77 34.90
N ALA A 916 -19.93 -9.93 34.84
CA ALA A 916 -20.80 -9.30 35.82
C ALA A 916 -20.52 -9.92 37.21
N SER A 917 -20.48 -9.10 38.24
CA SER A 917 -20.40 -9.55 39.63
C SER A 917 -21.72 -10.19 40.05
N GLY A 918 -21.88 -11.48 39.75
CA GLY A 918 -23.06 -12.30 40.07
C GLY A 918 -23.30 -13.42 39.03
N ASP A 919 -24.17 -14.37 39.36
CA ASP A 919 -24.48 -15.59 38.56
C ASP A 919 -25.08 -15.31 37.15
N SER A 920 -25.36 -14.05 36.81
CA SER A 920 -25.85 -13.62 35.50
C SER A 920 -24.74 -12.87 34.76
N GLY A 921 -23.95 -13.57 33.93
CA GLY A 921 -22.88 -12.98 33.11
C GLY A 921 -23.29 -11.74 32.29
N SER A 922 -22.31 -10.96 31.80
CA SER A 922 -22.55 -9.68 31.11
C SER A 922 -23.58 -9.77 29.98
N THR A 923 -24.53 -8.83 29.99
CA THR A 923 -25.57 -8.70 28.95
C THR A 923 -24.94 -8.56 27.57
N VAL A 924 -23.87 -7.77 27.46
CA VAL A 924 -23.13 -7.56 26.20
C VAL A 924 -22.50 -8.88 25.73
N ALA A 925 -21.85 -9.63 26.61
CA ALA A 925 -21.24 -10.91 26.23
C ALA A 925 -22.27 -11.90 25.70
N ARG A 926 -23.42 -12.00 26.37
CA ARG A 926 -24.53 -12.86 25.96
C ARG A 926 -25.15 -12.40 24.63
N ASN A 927 -25.39 -11.11 24.47
CA ASN A 927 -25.98 -10.57 23.25
C ASN A 927 -25.02 -10.62 22.07
N ALA A 928 -23.71 -10.51 22.30
CA ALA A 928 -22.68 -10.70 21.29
C ALA A 928 -22.69 -12.16 20.76
N ARG A 929 -22.76 -13.17 21.64
CA ARG A 929 -22.89 -14.58 21.23
C ARG A 929 -24.18 -14.82 20.44
N LYS A 930 -25.31 -14.29 20.91
CA LYS A 930 -26.57 -14.37 20.16
C LYS A 930 -26.51 -13.66 18.81
N ALA A 931 -25.76 -12.57 18.71
CA ALA A 931 -25.56 -11.84 17.46
C ALA A 931 -24.68 -12.65 16.49
N VAL A 932 -23.67 -13.35 16.98
CA VAL A 932 -22.90 -14.33 16.20
C VAL A 932 -23.84 -15.39 15.61
N ASP A 933 -24.66 -16.01 16.45
CA ASP A 933 -25.62 -17.04 15.99
C ASP A 933 -26.62 -16.48 14.97
N ALA A 934 -27.12 -15.26 15.17
CA ALA A 934 -28.08 -14.61 14.27
C ALA A 934 -27.47 -14.22 12.91
N LEU A 935 -26.19 -13.84 12.88
CA LEU A 935 -25.47 -13.54 11.64
C LEU A 935 -25.02 -14.82 10.93
N LEU A 936 -24.69 -15.88 11.66
CA LEU A 936 -24.23 -17.17 11.14
C LEU A 936 -25.41 -18.06 10.70
N ARG A 937 -26.15 -17.60 9.69
CA ARG A 937 -27.24 -18.35 9.03
C ARG A 937 -27.13 -18.26 7.51
N GLY A 938 -27.92 -19.08 6.80
CA GLY A 938 -28.01 -19.06 5.33
C GLY A 938 -26.65 -19.05 4.65
N VAL A 939 -26.48 -18.16 3.66
CA VAL A 939 -25.24 -17.99 2.89
C VAL A 939 -23.99 -17.68 3.71
N VAL A 940 -24.12 -17.12 4.92
CA VAL A 940 -22.99 -16.86 5.82
C VAL A 940 -22.53 -18.14 6.52
N ALA A 941 -23.45 -19.06 6.79
CA ALA A 941 -23.22 -20.33 7.47
C ALA A 941 -22.77 -21.47 6.55
N TYR A 942 -23.01 -21.38 5.23
CA TYR A 942 -22.51 -22.38 4.29
C TYR A 942 -20.98 -22.43 4.37
N SER A 943 -20.45 -23.43 5.06
CA SER A 943 -19.02 -23.62 5.21
C SER A 943 -18.44 -24.26 3.96
N SER A 944 -17.20 -23.93 3.66
CA SER A 944 -16.42 -24.49 2.56
C SER A 944 -15.81 -25.87 2.89
N VAL A 945 -16.09 -26.42 4.06
CA VAL A 945 -15.51 -27.70 4.50
C VAL A 945 -16.61 -28.74 4.50
N GLY A 946 -16.77 -29.38 3.34
CA GLY A 946 -17.58 -30.57 3.10
C GLY A 946 -16.79 -31.57 2.28
#